data_AF-A0A3Q1LLI1-F1
#
_entry.id   AF-A0A3Q1LLI1-F1
#
_cell.length_a   1.000
_cell.length_b   1.000
_cell.length_c   1.000
_cell.angle_alpha   90.00
_cell.angle_beta   90.00
_cell.angle_gamma   90.00
#
_symmetry.space_group_name_H-M   'P 1'
#
loop_
_entity.id
_entity.type
_entity.pdbx_description
1 polymer ?
#
loop_
_entity_poly.entity_id
_entity_poly.type
_entity_poly.pdbx_seq_one_letter_code
_entity_poly.pdbx_strand_id
1 'polypeptide(L)'
;MLYSCKLKGACNLPVICNKKINTAGTSNADVPLAEPGMYQLDITLRRGQSLAARDRGGTSDPYVKFKIGRKEVFRSKIIHKNLNPVWEEKACLLVDHLREPLYIKVFDYDFGLQDDFMGSAFLDLTQLELNRPTDVTLTLKDPHYPDHDLGIILLSVILTPKEGEHVTMLMRKSWKRSSKELSENEVLGSYFSVKSFFWRTCGRPALPVLGFCRAELQSTHYQNAQFQTQSLRLSDVHRKSHLWRGIVSITLIEGRDLKAMDSNGLSDPYVKFRLGHQKYKSKIMPKTLNPQWREQFDFHLYEERGGIIDITAWDKDAGKRDDFIGRCQIDLSALSREQTHKLELQLEEGEGHLVLLVTLTASATVSISDLSVNSLEDRKEREEILKRYSPLRIFHNLKDVGFLQVKVIRAEGLMAADVTGKSDPFCVVELNNDRLLTHTVYKNLNPEWNKVFTFNIKDIHSVLEVTVYDEDRDRSADFLGKVAIPLLSIQNGEQKAYVLKNKQLTGPTKGVIYLEIDVIFNAVKASLRTLIPKEQKYIEEENRLSKQLLLRNFIRTKRCVMVLVNAAYYVNSCFDWDSPPRSLAAFVLFLFVVWNFELYMIPLVLLLLLTWNYFLIISGKDNRQRDTVVEDMLEDEEEEDDKDDKDSEKKGFINKIYAIQEVCISVQNILDEVASFGERIKNTFNWTVPFLSWLAIVALCAFTVILYFIPLRYIVLVWGAIPRTETRSFS
;
A
#
# COMPACT_ATOMS: atom_id res chain seq x y z
N MET A 1 69.37 61.27 -45.53
CA MET A 1 69.60 62.47 -44.69
C MET A 1 69.40 62.09 -43.24
N LEU A 2 70.45 62.31 -42.44
CA LEU A 2 70.50 62.60 -40.99
C LEU A 2 69.80 61.66 -39.96
N TYR A 3 70.67 60.96 -39.20
CA TYR A 3 70.68 60.67 -37.74
C TYR A 3 69.46 59.99 -37.07
N SER A 4 69.62 58.77 -36.51
CA SER A 4 70.10 58.43 -35.14
C SER A 4 69.01 58.70 -34.07
N CYS A 5 68.63 57.84 -33.11
CA CYS A 5 69.31 56.76 -32.41
C CYS A 5 68.31 55.93 -31.55
N LYS A 6 68.58 54.62 -31.39
CA LYS A 6 68.43 53.74 -30.19
C LYS A 6 67.07 53.53 -29.48
N LEU A 7 66.77 52.39 -28.84
CA LEU A 7 67.07 50.94 -28.95
C LEU A 7 66.33 50.24 -27.78
N LYS A 8 65.68 49.09 -28.05
CA LYS A 8 65.29 47.95 -27.17
C LYS A 8 64.72 48.18 -25.76
N GLY A 9 63.64 47.43 -25.45
CA GLY A 9 63.45 46.89 -24.09
C GLY A 9 62.07 46.31 -23.74
N ALA A 10 61.98 44.98 -23.79
CA ALA A 10 61.29 44.05 -22.86
C ALA A 10 59.75 44.10 -22.62
N CYS A 11 59.23 42.87 -22.49
CA CYS A 11 57.91 42.43 -22.03
C CYS A 11 57.44 43.07 -20.71
N ASN A 12 56.13 43.08 -20.46
CA ASN A 12 55.60 42.78 -19.12
C ASN A 12 54.12 42.37 -19.07
N LEU A 13 53.90 41.44 -18.13
CA LEU A 13 52.70 40.74 -17.67
C LEU A 13 51.70 41.65 -16.89
N PRO A 14 50.53 41.13 -16.44
CA PRO A 14 49.36 41.90 -16.04
C PRO A 14 49.41 42.41 -14.59
N VAL A 15 48.59 43.43 -14.32
CA VAL A 15 48.45 44.07 -13.01
C VAL A 15 47.62 43.20 -12.07
N ILE A 16 48.30 42.65 -11.06
CA ILE A 16 47.75 42.05 -9.84
C ILE A 16 47.48 43.19 -8.84
N CYS A 17 46.24 43.36 -8.38
CA CYS A 17 45.96 44.17 -7.20
C CYS A 17 45.92 43.27 -5.95
N ASN A 18 47.06 43.17 -5.26
CA ASN A 18 47.14 42.70 -3.88
C ASN A 18 46.83 43.89 -2.94
N LYS A 19 45.89 43.72 -2.01
CA LYS A 19 45.75 44.65 -0.87
C LYS A 19 45.87 43.87 0.43
N LYS A 20 46.94 44.18 1.19
CA LYS A 20 47.20 43.69 2.55
C LYS A 20 47.66 44.88 3.39
N ILE A 21 46.92 45.25 4.44
CA ILE A 21 47.39 46.15 5.53
C ILE A 21 46.84 45.63 6.87
N ASN A 22 47.70 45.62 7.88
CA ASN A 22 47.53 45.08 9.24
C ASN A 22 47.01 46.12 10.27
N THR A 23 46.26 45.61 11.26
CA THR A 23 46.09 45.92 12.71
C THR A 23 46.36 47.32 13.31
N ALA A 24 45.36 47.88 14.03
CA ALA A 24 45.41 48.33 15.44
C ALA A 24 44.04 48.83 15.99
N GLY A 25 43.67 48.45 17.23
CA GLY A 25 42.98 49.35 18.18
C GLY A 25 41.46 49.26 18.44
N THR A 26 41.06 48.33 19.33
CA THR A 26 40.10 48.45 20.48
C THR A 26 38.66 49.02 20.37
N SER A 27 37.76 48.19 20.95
CA SER A 27 36.55 48.47 21.74
C SER A 27 35.35 49.14 21.06
N ASN A 28 34.33 48.34 20.72
CA ASN A 28 33.12 48.19 21.53
C ASN A 28 32.33 46.97 21.04
N ALA A 29 31.77 46.22 21.99
CA ALA A 29 30.98 45.03 21.73
C ALA A 29 29.60 45.43 21.21
N ASP A 30 29.38 45.23 19.91
CA ASP A 30 28.04 45.20 19.32
C ASP A 30 27.64 43.74 19.11
N VAL A 31 26.48 43.40 19.67
CA VAL A 31 25.80 42.10 19.64
C VAL A 31 25.60 41.65 18.19
N PRO A 32 25.93 40.41 17.80
CA PRO A 32 25.62 39.93 16.45
C PRO A 32 24.10 39.86 16.28
N LEU A 33 23.58 40.62 15.32
CA LEU A 33 22.23 40.41 14.75
C LEU A 33 22.12 38.94 14.31
N ALA A 34 21.02 38.29 14.69
CA ALA A 34 20.76 36.89 14.39
C ALA A 34 20.95 36.61 12.89
N GLU A 35 21.88 35.71 12.55
CA GLU A 35 22.03 35.25 11.17
C GLU A 35 20.70 34.61 10.72
N PRO A 36 20.13 35.00 9.56
CA PRO A 36 18.96 34.29 9.03
C PRO A 36 19.39 32.85 8.77
N GLY A 37 18.74 31.91 9.45
CA GLY A 37 19.13 30.49 9.45
C GLY A 37 18.97 29.79 8.10
N MET A 38 18.57 30.50 7.03
CA MET A 38 18.32 29.93 5.72
C MET A 38 18.36 30.99 4.61
N TYR A 39 18.97 30.66 3.48
CA TYR A 39 19.04 31.49 2.28
C TYR A 39 18.42 30.75 1.08
N GLN A 40 17.79 31.48 0.16
CA GLN A 40 17.35 30.95 -1.12
C GLN A 40 18.26 31.51 -2.23
N LEU A 41 18.91 30.61 -2.96
CA LEU A 41 19.84 30.86 -4.05
C LEU A 41 19.17 30.53 -5.39
N ASP A 42 18.78 31.54 -6.14
CA ASP A 42 18.19 31.39 -7.47
C ASP A 42 19.29 31.54 -8.53
N ILE A 43 19.53 30.48 -9.31
CA ILE A 43 20.56 30.40 -10.34
C ILE A 43 19.87 30.28 -11.70
N THR A 44 20.28 31.11 -12.65
CA THR A 44 19.92 30.98 -14.07
C THR A 44 21.16 30.54 -14.84
N LEU A 45 21.22 29.27 -15.22
CA LEU A 45 22.24 28.71 -16.11
C LEU A 45 21.96 29.21 -17.53
N ARG A 46 22.79 30.12 -18.03
CA ARG A 46 22.55 30.77 -19.33
C ARG A 46 23.12 29.94 -20.46
N ARG A 47 24.45 29.88 -20.55
CA ARG A 47 25.17 29.20 -21.64
C ARG A 47 26.58 28.78 -21.26
N GLY A 48 27.09 27.80 -21.99
CA GLY A 48 28.51 27.45 -22.03
C GLY A 48 29.15 28.03 -23.29
N GLN A 49 30.43 28.35 -23.22
CA GLN A 49 31.19 28.88 -24.36
C GLN A 49 32.54 28.19 -24.46
N SER A 50 32.88 27.78 -25.68
CA SER A 50 34.13 27.07 -26.02
C SER A 50 34.40 25.85 -25.13
N LEU A 51 33.37 25.03 -24.88
CA LEU A 51 33.54 23.82 -24.08
C LEU A 51 34.46 22.80 -24.77
N ALA A 52 35.18 22.01 -23.99
CA ALA A 52 36.10 20.99 -24.50
C ALA A 52 35.36 19.89 -25.27
N ALA A 53 35.81 19.55 -26.49
CA ALA A 53 35.26 18.41 -27.24
C ALA A 53 35.81 17.08 -26.70
N ARG A 54 34.92 16.11 -26.43
CA ARG A 54 35.28 14.76 -25.97
C ARG A 54 34.89 13.67 -26.98
N ASP A 55 33.87 13.88 -27.80
CA ASP A 55 33.53 12.91 -28.85
C ASP A 55 34.57 12.85 -29.96
N ARG A 56 34.66 11.67 -30.60
CA ARG A 56 35.44 11.45 -31.83
C ARG A 56 35.05 12.35 -33.01
N GLY A 57 33.88 12.98 -32.95
CA GLY A 57 33.36 13.90 -33.96
C GLY A 57 33.79 15.37 -33.80
N GLY A 58 34.59 15.70 -32.79
CA GLY A 58 34.97 17.10 -32.51
C GLY A 58 33.84 17.97 -31.94
N THR A 59 32.75 17.34 -31.51
CA THR A 59 31.63 17.95 -30.78
C THR A 59 31.47 17.26 -29.43
N SER A 60 30.53 17.73 -28.62
CA SER A 60 30.11 17.09 -27.37
C SER A 60 28.62 17.33 -27.16
N ASP A 61 28.02 16.51 -26.32
CA ASP A 61 26.64 16.59 -25.82
C ASP A 61 26.61 17.15 -24.37
N PRO A 62 26.99 18.42 -24.13
CA PRO A 62 27.23 18.92 -22.78
C PRO A 62 25.96 19.04 -21.93
N TYR A 63 26.12 18.71 -20.65
CA TYR A 63 25.18 19.05 -19.58
C TYR A 63 25.91 19.43 -18.29
N VAL A 64 25.24 20.19 -17.43
CA VAL A 64 25.82 20.77 -16.21
C VAL A 64 25.17 20.19 -14.96
N LYS A 65 25.99 19.92 -13.95
CA LYS A 65 25.60 19.48 -12.61
C LYS A 65 26.03 20.51 -11.58
N PHE A 66 25.10 20.98 -10.76
CA PHE A 66 25.39 21.81 -9.59
C PHE A 66 25.46 20.94 -8.34
N LYS A 67 26.44 21.22 -7.48
CA LYS A 67 26.72 20.49 -6.23
C LYS A 67 27.00 21.49 -5.10
N ILE A 68 26.34 21.33 -3.96
CA ILE A 68 26.67 22.07 -2.73
C ILE A 68 27.14 21.03 -1.70
N GLY A 69 28.29 21.29 -1.08
CA GLY A 69 28.98 20.31 -0.25
C GLY A 69 29.25 19.01 -1.02
N ARG A 70 28.68 17.90 -0.54
CA ARG A 70 28.76 16.60 -1.25
C ARG A 70 27.53 16.30 -2.12
N LYS A 71 26.46 17.09 -2.06
CA LYS A 71 25.14 16.76 -2.66
C LYS A 71 25.00 17.37 -4.05
N GLU A 72 24.42 16.62 -4.99
CA GLU A 72 23.99 17.13 -6.29
C GLU A 72 22.60 17.74 -6.16
N VAL A 73 22.47 19.00 -6.59
CA VAL A 73 21.30 19.83 -6.33
C VAL A 73 20.55 20.22 -7.60
N PHE A 74 21.19 20.12 -8.77
CA PHE A 74 20.57 20.40 -10.07
C PHE A 74 21.34 19.71 -11.20
N ARG A 75 20.62 19.25 -12.23
CA ARG A 75 21.17 18.73 -13.49
C ARG A 75 20.42 19.38 -14.66
N SER A 76 21.14 19.99 -15.59
CA SER A 76 20.55 20.61 -16.79
C SER A 76 20.13 19.57 -17.83
N LYS A 77 19.40 20.01 -18.85
CA LYS A 77 19.22 19.25 -20.08
C LYS A 77 20.56 19.04 -20.79
N ILE A 78 20.58 17.97 -21.58
CA ILE A 78 21.66 17.63 -22.50
C ILE A 78 21.40 18.38 -23.81
N ILE A 79 22.41 19.08 -24.32
CA ILE A 79 22.36 19.72 -25.63
C ILE A 79 23.30 18.96 -26.55
N HIS A 80 22.75 18.34 -27.59
CA HIS A 80 23.54 17.45 -28.45
C HIS A 80 24.43 18.23 -29.43
N LYS A 81 25.67 17.75 -29.61
CA LYS A 81 26.68 18.14 -30.59
C LYS A 81 26.95 19.65 -30.65
N ASN A 82 27.13 20.28 -29.50
CA ASN A 82 27.31 21.72 -29.40
C ASN A 82 28.29 22.12 -28.29
N LEU A 83 29.41 22.76 -28.65
CA LEU A 83 30.41 23.27 -27.70
C LEU A 83 30.10 24.67 -27.15
N ASN A 84 29.05 25.31 -27.67
CA ASN A 84 28.52 26.59 -27.18
C ASN A 84 27.03 26.46 -26.82
N PRO A 85 26.69 25.55 -25.88
CA PRO A 85 25.30 25.24 -25.53
C PRO A 85 24.62 26.42 -24.83
N VAL A 86 23.35 26.67 -25.17
CA VAL A 86 22.49 27.65 -24.48
C VAL A 86 21.37 26.88 -23.78
N TRP A 87 21.43 26.84 -22.44
CA TRP A 87 20.46 26.09 -21.63
C TRP A 87 19.27 26.97 -21.21
N GLU A 88 19.53 28.19 -20.76
CA GLU A 88 18.54 29.12 -20.18
C GLU A 88 17.63 28.44 -19.14
N GLU A 89 18.24 27.66 -18.24
CA GLU A 89 17.54 26.92 -17.19
C GLU A 89 17.67 27.59 -15.83
N LYS A 90 16.58 27.57 -15.06
CA LYS A 90 16.53 28.16 -13.71
C LYS A 90 16.51 27.07 -12.64
N ALA A 91 17.35 27.23 -11.63
CA ALA A 91 17.44 26.37 -10.45
C ALA A 91 17.27 27.21 -9.19
N CYS A 92 16.34 26.83 -8.32
CA CYS A 92 16.16 27.45 -7.00
C CYS A 92 16.68 26.50 -5.94
N LEU A 93 17.70 26.93 -5.20
CA LEU A 93 18.38 26.13 -4.18
C LEU A 93 18.18 26.78 -2.81
N LEU A 94 18.08 25.96 -1.77
CA LEU A 94 17.92 26.41 -0.41
C LEU A 94 19.23 26.08 0.34
N VAL A 95 19.85 27.09 0.92
CA VAL A 95 21.22 27.05 1.44
C VAL A 95 21.20 27.44 2.91
N ASP A 96 21.55 26.50 3.78
CA ASP A 96 21.55 26.70 5.24
C ASP A 96 22.75 27.53 5.70
N HIS A 97 23.90 27.36 5.03
CA HIS A 97 25.16 28.04 5.36
C HIS A 97 25.86 28.57 4.12
N LEU A 98 26.16 29.87 4.09
CA LEU A 98 26.87 30.53 2.98
C LEU A 98 28.35 30.13 2.85
N ARG A 99 28.90 29.39 3.83
CA ARG A 99 30.30 28.93 3.84
C ARG A 99 30.57 27.78 2.87
N GLU A 100 29.53 27.10 2.37
CA GLU A 100 29.71 26.02 1.40
C GLU A 100 29.68 26.58 -0.03
N PRO A 101 30.73 26.37 -0.84
CA PRO A 101 30.72 26.82 -2.22
C PRO A 101 29.81 25.95 -3.09
N LEU A 102 29.21 26.56 -4.12
CA LEU A 102 28.49 25.88 -5.17
C LEU A 102 29.48 25.36 -6.21
N TYR A 103 29.70 24.05 -6.22
CA TYR A 103 30.47 23.35 -7.25
C TYR A 103 29.64 23.15 -8.51
N ILE A 104 30.24 23.41 -9.65
CA ILE A 104 29.63 23.30 -10.97
C ILE A 104 30.51 22.38 -11.79
N LYS A 105 29.93 21.30 -12.33
CA LYS A 105 30.65 20.31 -13.13
C LYS A 105 29.95 20.13 -14.47
N VAL A 106 30.72 20.10 -15.55
CA VAL A 106 30.23 19.86 -16.91
C VAL A 106 30.67 18.48 -17.36
N PHE A 107 29.76 17.79 -18.03
CA PHE A 107 29.97 16.46 -18.55
C PHE A 107 29.46 16.36 -19.98
N ASP A 108 30.11 15.49 -20.74
CA ASP A 108 29.66 15.03 -22.04
C ASP A 108 28.77 13.81 -21.85
N TYR A 109 27.62 13.76 -22.53
CA TYR A 109 26.69 12.64 -22.39
C TYR A 109 26.98 11.57 -23.45
N ASP A 110 27.39 10.39 -22.99
CA ASP A 110 27.64 9.24 -23.84
C ASP A 110 26.57 8.16 -23.67
N PHE A 111 25.97 7.72 -24.77
CA PHE A 111 24.96 6.67 -24.71
C PHE A 111 25.58 5.30 -24.34
N GLY A 112 25.28 4.81 -23.14
CA GLY A 112 25.67 3.47 -22.70
C GLY A 112 27.10 3.34 -22.15
N LEU A 113 27.80 4.47 -21.99
CA LEU A 113 29.12 4.56 -21.36
C LEU A 113 29.08 5.55 -20.18
N GLN A 114 30.21 5.70 -19.48
CA GLN A 114 30.34 6.69 -18.43
C GLN A 114 30.59 8.07 -19.06
N ASP A 115 29.72 9.03 -18.76
CA ASP A 115 29.82 10.43 -19.19
C ASP A 115 31.22 11.03 -18.96
N ASP A 116 31.82 11.58 -20.02
CA ASP A 116 33.16 12.16 -19.97
C ASP A 116 33.19 13.52 -19.24
N PHE A 117 34.21 13.73 -18.41
CA PHE A 117 34.36 14.97 -17.66
C PHE A 117 34.88 16.10 -18.56
N MET A 118 34.11 17.19 -18.66
CA MET A 118 34.46 18.35 -19.49
C MET A 118 35.08 19.49 -18.69
N GLY A 119 34.86 19.54 -17.37
CA GLY A 119 35.50 20.54 -16.52
C GLY A 119 34.69 20.88 -15.27
N SER A 120 35.32 21.59 -14.33
CA SER A 120 34.67 22.02 -13.09
C SER A 120 35.04 23.44 -12.69
N ALA A 121 34.10 24.10 -12.01
CA ALA A 121 34.29 25.38 -11.37
C ALA A 121 33.60 25.37 -10.00
N PHE A 122 33.86 26.37 -9.17
CA PHE A 122 33.12 26.60 -7.94
C PHE A 122 32.80 28.08 -7.80
N LEU A 123 31.65 28.37 -7.19
CA LEU A 123 31.20 29.71 -6.86
C LEU A 123 31.12 29.83 -5.34
N ASP A 124 31.87 30.78 -4.79
CA ASP A 124 31.84 31.12 -3.38
C ASP A 124 30.62 32.01 -3.09
N LEU A 125 29.67 31.50 -2.31
CA LEU A 125 28.40 32.19 -2.04
C LEU A 125 28.59 33.40 -1.12
N THR A 126 29.69 33.47 -0.37
CA THR A 126 30.00 34.64 0.48
C THR A 126 30.32 35.90 -0.31
N GLN A 127 30.64 35.75 -1.61
CA GLN A 127 30.98 36.86 -2.50
C GLN A 127 29.75 37.47 -3.19
N LEU A 128 28.56 36.90 -2.99
CA LEU A 128 27.32 37.37 -3.60
C LEU A 128 26.65 38.44 -2.73
N GLU A 129 26.19 39.51 -3.35
CA GLU A 129 25.37 40.52 -2.67
C GLU A 129 23.94 40.00 -2.45
N LEU A 130 23.41 40.16 -1.23
CA LEU A 130 22.05 39.75 -0.89
C LEU A 130 21.01 40.57 -1.69
N ASN A 131 19.97 39.88 -2.17
CA ASN A 131 18.84 40.39 -2.95
C ASN A 131 19.20 41.08 -4.27
N ARG A 132 20.39 40.81 -4.84
CA ARG A 132 20.82 41.41 -6.11
C ARG A 132 21.23 40.33 -7.13
N PRO A 133 20.77 40.41 -8.39
CA PRO A 133 21.27 39.55 -9.47
C PRO A 133 22.72 39.87 -9.78
N THR A 134 23.55 38.83 -9.75
CA THR A 134 24.97 38.87 -10.05
C THR A 134 25.25 37.93 -11.21
N ASP A 135 25.70 38.48 -12.33
CA ASP A 135 26.16 37.69 -13.47
C ASP A 135 27.59 37.23 -13.22
N VAL A 136 27.80 35.91 -13.20
CA VAL A 136 29.07 35.27 -12.92
C VAL A 136 29.54 34.52 -14.16
N THR A 137 30.79 34.75 -14.53
CA THR A 137 31.48 33.97 -15.56
C THR A 137 32.52 33.09 -14.87
N LEU A 138 32.41 31.78 -15.06
CA LEU A 138 33.29 30.80 -14.44
C LEU A 138 34.10 30.06 -15.49
N THR A 139 35.42 30.08 -15.35
CA THR A 139 36.35 29.29 -16.16
C THR A 139 36.43 27.87 -15.64
N LEU A 140 36.26 26.89 -16.54
CA LEU A 140 36.31 25.48 -16.21
C LEU A 140 37.75 25.00 -16.09
N LYS A 141 38.02 24.20 -15.06
CA LYS A 141 39.32 23.58 -14.78
C LYS A 141 39.17 22.10 -14.52
N ASP A 142 40.19 21.34 -14.92
CA ASP A 142 40.36 19.95 -14.52
C ASP A 142 41.41 19.88 -13.39
N PRO A 143 41.06 19.32 -12.22
CA PRO A 143 42.02 19.09 -11.15
C PRO A 143 43.27 18.30 -11.56
N HIS A 144 43.19 17.47 -12.60
CA HIS A 144 44.31 16.65 -13.08
C HIS A 144 45.16 17.36 -14.14
N TYR A 145 44.59 18.34 -14.84
CA TYR A 145 45.24 19.06 -15.95
C TYR A 145 44.87 20.55 -15.89
N PRO A 146 45.49 21.34 -14.97
CA PRO A 146 45.09 22.72 -14.70
C PRO A 146 45.40 23.70 -15.85
N ASP A 147 46.31 23.34 -16.75
CA ASP A 147 46.78 24.18 -17.86
C ASP A 147 45.93 24.05 -19.14
N HIS A 148 44.93 23.18 -19.16
CA HIS A 148 44.02 23.03 -20.29
C HIS A 148 42.86 24.03 -20.20
N ASP A 149 42.62 24.76 -21.29
CA ASP A 149 41.43 25.58 -21.44
C ASP A 149 40.23 24.68 -21.77
N LEU A 150 39.30 24.56 -20.82
CA LEU A 150 38.12 23.70 -20.91
C LEU A 150 36.84 24.49 -21.20
N GLY A 151 36.97 25.78 -21.46
CA GLY A 151 35.86 26.69 -21.73
C GLY A 151 35.32 27.39 -20.49
N ILE A 152 34.22 28.13 -20.69
CA ILE A 152 33.59 28.95 -19.65
C ILE A 152 32.10 28.68 -19.55
N ILE A 153 31.54 28.86 -18.36
CA ILE A 153 30.09 28.88 -18.11
C ILE A 153 29.67 30.26 -17.65
N LEU A 154 28.55 30.73 -18.21
CA LEU A 154 27.89 31.96 -17.78
C LEU A 154 26.61 31.62 -17.02
N LEU A 155 26.46 32.22 -15.85
CA LEU A 155 25.31 32.04 -14.96
C LEU A 155 24.93 33.37 -14.30
N SER A 156 23.65 33.54 -13.98
CA SER A 156 23.13 34.68 -13.25
C SER A 156 22.57 34.21 -11.92
N VAL A 157 22.97 34.82 -10.80
CA VAL A 157 22.68 34.31 -9.46
C VAL A 157 22.09 35.40 -8.59
N ILE A 158 21.03 35.06 -7.84
CA ILE A 158 20.40 35.93 -6.85
C ILE A 158 20.39 35.17 -5.52
N LEU A 159 20.95 35.76 -4.47
CA LEU A 159 20.93 35.19 -3.12
C LEU A 159 19.97 35.98 -2.23
N THR A 160 18.93 35.36 -1.70
CA THR A 160 17.90 36.02 -0.89
C THR A 160 17.85 35.44 0.54
N PRO A 161 17.89 36.25 1.61
CA PRO A 161 17.76 35.74 2.99
C PRO A 161 16.30 35.37 3.29
N LYS A 162 16.07 34.29 4.03
CA LYS A 162 14.74 33.88 4.54
C LYS A 162 14.69 34.06 6.06
N GLU A 163 13.80 34.93 6.55
CA GLU A 163 13.58 35.12 7.98
C GLU A 163 12.79 33.95 8.59
N GLY A 164 13.19 33.53 9.78
CA GLY A 164 12.59 32.44 10.54
C GLY A 164 11.40 32.90 11.38
N GLU A 165 10.25 33.13 10.75
CA GLU A 165 8.95 33.09 11.43
C GLU A 165 7.94 32.33 10.57
N HIS A 166 7.30 31.32 11.17
CA HIS A 166 6.01 30.72 10.79
C HIS A 166 5.58 30.81 9.30
N VAL A 167 6.10 29.92 8.42
CA VAL A 167 5.48 29.69 7.10
C VAL A 167 5.54 28.23 6.68
N THR A 168 4.59 27.43 7.15
CA THR A 168 4.08 26.23 6.45
C THR A 168 3.06 26.59 5.37
N MET A 169 2.86 27.87 5.02
CA MET A 169 1.69 28.30 4.24
C MET A 169 1.95 29.00 2.90
N LEU A 170 3.17 29.00 2.33
CA LEU A 170 3.43 29.58 0.99
C LEU A 170 4.50 28.85 0.15
N MET A 171 4.52 27.51 0.17
CA MET A 171 5.27 26.72 -0.83
C MET A 171 4.31 26.05 -1.82
N ARG A 172 3.46 26.84 -2.48
CA ARG A 172 2.65 26.32 -3.60
C ARG A 172 2.09 27.42 -4.49
N LYS A 173 2.96 28.21 -5.13
CA LYS A 173 2.57 29.06 -6.27
C LYS A 173 3.80 29.58 -7.02
N SER A 174 4.61 28.69 -7.60
CA SER A 174 5.35 29.04 -8.82
C SER A 174 5.87 27.78 -9.48
N TRP A 175 5.20 27.40 -10.56
CA TRP A 175 5.69 26.70 -11.76
C TRP A 175 4.48 26.09 -12.46
N LYS A 176 3.76 26.95 -13.18
CA LYS A 176 3.07 26.58 -14.41
C LYS A 176 3.88 27.20 -15.54
N ARG A 177 4.29 26.37 -16.51
CA ARG A 177 4.71 26.84 -17.83
C ARG A 177 3.54 27.61 -18.45
N SER A 178 3.80 28.83 -18.91
CA SER A 178 2.99 29.42 -19.99
C SER A 178 3.94 29.90 -21.06
N SER A 179 4.08 29.09 -22.10
CA SER A 179 4.40 29.56 -23.44
C SER A 179 3.07 29.97 -24.06
N LYS A 180 2.82 31.28 -24.16
CA LYS A 180 1.90 31.88 -25.14
C LYS A 180 2.17 33.38 -25.21
N GLU A 181 2.41 33.84 -26.43
CA GLU A 181 2.64 35.21 -26.86
C GLU A 181 1.53 36.15 -26.35
N LEU A 182 1.91 37.37 -25.98
CA LEU A 182 0.97 38.44 -25.67
C LEU A 182 1.36 39.70 -26.47
N SER A 183 0.44 40.16 -27.31
CA SER A 183 0.42 41.48 -27.93
C SER A 183 -0.06 42.53 -26.92
N GLU A 184 0.52 43.71 -26.98
CA GLU A 184 0.27 44.89 -26.15
C GLU A 184 -1.13 45.51 -26.35
N ASN A 185 -1.74 46.03 -25.27
CA ASN A 185 -2.06 47.46 -25.07
C ASN A 185 -2.94 47.72 -23.83
N GLU A 186 -2.50 48.72 -23.03
CA GLU A 186 -3.25 49.77 -22.27
C GLU A 186 -4.31 49.38 -21.20
N VAL A 187 -4.62 50.08 -20.09
CA VAL A 187 -4.20 51.34 -19.41
C VAL A 187 -4.93 51.43 -18.03
N LEU A 188 -4.23 51.98 -17.02
CA LEU A 188 -4.65 52.79 -15.84
C LEU A 188 -5.53 52.29 -14.66
N GLY A 189 -4.99 52.56 -13.45
CA GLY A 189 -5.70 53.11 -12.27
C GLY A 189 -5.97 52.13 -11.13
N SER A 190 -5.88 52.45 -9.83
CA SER A 190 -5.49 53.63 -9.05
C SER A 190 -5.68 53.29 -7.55
N TYR A 191 -4.75 53.73 -6.69
CA TYR A 191 -4.85 54.16 -5.27
C TYR A 191 -5.72 53.40 -4.24
N PHE A 192 -5.17 53.04 -3.06
CA PHE A 192 -5.18 53.86 -1.82
C PHE A 192 -4.51 53.14 -0.62
N SER A 193 -4.02 53.97 0.30
CA SER A 193 -3.27 53.70 1.54
C SER A 193 -4.17 53.88 2.78
N VAL A 194 -3.78 53.36 3.97
CA VAL A 194 -3.49 54.12 5.21
C VAL A 194 -3.34 53.23 6.47
N LYS A 195 -2.55 53.77 7.41
CA LYS A 195 -1.84 53.32 8.61
C LYS A 195 -2.65 53.03 9.91
N SER A 196 -2.02 52.21 10.75
CA SER A 196 -1.74 52.26 12.23
C SER A 196 -2.70 52.89 13.26
N PHE A 197 -2.74 52.33 14.49
CA PHE A 197 -2.52 52.95 15.84
C PHE A 197 -2.83 51.90 16.95
N PHE A 198 -1.86 51.37 17.72
CA PHE A 198 -1.40 51.70 19.09
C PHE A 198 -2.43 51.57 20.25
N TRP A 199 -2.09 50.82 21.32
CA TRP A 199 -1.89 51.28 22.72
C TRP A 199 -1.57 50.11 23.70
N ARG A 200 -0.62 50.36 24.62
CA ARG A 200 -0.24 49.56 25.81
C ARG A 200 -1.03 50.05 27.05
N THR A 201 -1.15 49.24 28.11
CA THR A 201 -0.56 49.50 29.47
C THR A 201 -0.82 48.37 30.48
N CYS A 202 0.08 48.27 31.47
CA CYS A 202 0.31 47.21 32.46
C CYS A 202 -0.49 47.32 33.78
N GLY A 203 -0.45 46.26 34.62
CA GLY A 203 -0.68 46.32 36.08
C GLY A 203 -0.40 45.00 36.83
N ARG A 204 0.40 45.05 37.92
CA ARG A 204 0.73 44.02 38.97
C ARG A 204 0.49 44.66 40.36
N PRO A 205 0.26 43.93 41.49
CA PRO A 205 1.31 43.38 42.42
C PRO A 205 0.92 42.03 43.15
N ALA A 206 1.81 41.04 43.45
CA ALA A 206 2.74 40.76 44.60
C ALA A 206 2.07 40.51 45.99
N LEU A 207 2.14 39.37 46.73
CA LEU A 207 3.21 38.67 47.55
C LEU A 207 2.54 37.45 48.37
N PRO A 208 3.16 36.66 49.31
CA PRO A 208 4.41 35.81 49.32
C PRO A 208 4.47 34.49 50.21
N VAL A 209 5.63 33.78 50.15
CA VAL A 209 6.42 32.87 51.11
C VAL A 209 6.07 31.40 51.48
N LEU A 210 7.05 30.49 51.24
CA LEU A 210 7.73 29.44 52.11
C LEU A 210 8.17 28.22 51.24
N GLY A 211 9.35 27.58 51.29
CA GLY A 211 10.63 27.67 52.02
C GLY A 211 11.51 26.43 51.70
N PHE A 212 12.82 26.65 51.48
CA PHE A 212 14.04 25.81 51.64
C PHE A 212 14.13 24.30 51.29
N CYS A 213 15.17 23.91 50.51
CA CYS A 213 16.37 23.17 50.99
C CYS A 213 17.45 22.96 49.88
N ARG A 214 18.71 22.78 50.31
CA ARG A 214 20.01 22.87 49.59
C ARG A 214 20.82 21.58 49.75
N ALA A 215 21.63 21.20 48.75
CA ALA A 215 22.93 20.46 48.83
C ALA A 215 23.56 20.42 47.40
N GLU A 216 24.69 21.06 47.06
CA GLU A 216 26.13 20.72 47.26
C GLU A 216 26.56 19.36 46.66
N LEU A 217 27.17 19.29 45.46
CA LEU A 217 28.58 19.47 45.03
C LEU A 217 29.43 18.18 45.10
N GLN A 218 29.74 17.54 43.96
CA GLN A 218 31.07 16.95 43.73
C GLN A 218 31.35 16.69 42.23
N SER A 219 32.45 17.25 41.76
CA SER A 219 33.08 17.00 40.46
C SER A 219 34.02 15.80 40.54
N THR A 220 34.11 14.99 39.48
CA THR A 220 35.38 14.39 39.04
C THR A 220 35.40 14.22 37.52
N HIS A 221 36.40 14.84 36.92
CA HIS A 221 36.92 14.62 35.58
C HIS A 221 37.29 13.14 35.35
N TYR A 222 36.94 12.57 34.19
CA TYR A 222 37.83 11.94 33.20
C TYR A 222 37.00 11.11 32.19
N GLN A 223 36.76 11.65 30.99
CA GLN A 223 36.75 10.95 29.67
C GLN A 223 36.24 11.88 28.56
N ASN A 224 36.94 12.99 28.32
CA ASN A 224 36.82 13.73 27.06
C ASN A 224 37.70 13.03 26.00
N ALA A 225 37.23 11.89 25.51
CA ALA A 225 37.79 11.22 24.34
C ALA A 225 36.78 10.21 23.74
N GLN A 226 35.56 10.65 23.43
CA GLN A 226 34.65 9.85 22.57
C GLN A 226 33.54 10.64 21.85
N PHE A 227 33.47 11.97 21.98
CA PHE A 227 32.40 12.81 21.41
C PHE A 227 32.74 13.46 20.06
N GLN A 228 33.60 12.83 19.24
CA GLN A 228 33.99 13.38 17.93
C GLN A 228 33.84 12.39 16.76
N THR A 229 32.93 11.42 16.88
CA THR A 229 32.62 10.48 15.79
C THR A 229 31.12 10.31 15.50
N GLN A 230 30.24 11.10 16.12
CA GLN A 230 28.79 11.02 15.90
C GLN A 230 28.20 12.09 14.96
N SER A 231 28.96 13.13 14.58
CA SER A 231 28.44 14.22 13.72
C SER A 231 28.60 13.99 12.21
N LEU A 232 29.32 12.95 11.79
CA LEU A 232 29.49 12.60 10.36
C LEU A 232 28.42 11.63 9.81
N ARG A 233 27.52 11.10 10.66
CA ARG A 233 26.46 10.16 10.24
C ARG A 233 25.10 10.80 9.94
N LEU A 234 24.92 12.09 10.25
CA LEU A 234 23.65 12.81 10.01
C LEU A 234 23.55 13.42 8.59
N SER A 235 24.68 13.65 7.92
CA SER A 235 24.72 14.19 6.56
C SER A 235 24.54 13.11 5.47
N ASP A 236 24.85 11.84 5.77
CA ASP A 236 24.61 10.72 4.85
C ASP A 236 23.14 10.23 4.84
N VAL A 237 22.34 10.62 5.85
CA VAL A 237 20.89 10.36 5.89
C VAL A 237 20.12 11.33 4.97
N HIS A 238 20.64 12.53 4.74
CA HIS A 238 19.96 13.57 3.95
C HIS A 238 20.20 13.50 2.42
N ARG A 239 20.80 12.41 1.93
CA ARG A 239 21.23 12.30 0.53
C ARG A 239 20.43 11.33 -0.35
N LYS A 240 19.42 10.61 0.16
CA LYS A 240 18.68 9.62 -0.64
C LYS A 240 17.16 9.59 -0.39
N SER A 241 16.49 10.72 -0.56
CA SER A 241 15.03 10.75 -0.56
C SER A 241 14.46 11.71 -1.59
N HIS A 242 14.30 11.21 -2.82
CA HIS A 242 13.02 11.41 -3.46
C HIS A 242 12.00 10.70 -2.56
N LEU A 243 11.51 11.37 -1.50
CA LEU A 243 10.41 10.84 -0.70
C LEU A 243 9.20 10.82 -1.63
N TRP A 244 8.89 9.64 -2.16
CA TRP A 244 7.58 9.39 -2.72
C TRP A 244 6.55 9.72 -1.65
N ARG A 245 5.47 10.37 -2.07
CA ARG A 245 4.36 10.84 -1.25
C ARG A 245 3.24 9.82 -1.09
N GLY A 246 3.37 8.67 -1.72
CA GLY A 246 2.42 7.58 -1.65
C GLY A 246 2.84 6.39 -2.52
N ILE A 247 2.16 5.27 -2.33
CA ILE A 247 2.25 4.08 -3.17
C ILE A 247 0.94 3.94 -3.93
N VAL A 248 1.03 3.63 -5.22
CA VAL A 248 -0.10 3.15 -6.02
C VAL A 248 0.06 1.66 -6.20
N SER A 249 -0.82 0.88 -5.59
CA SER A 249 -0.86 -0.57 -5.80
C SER A 249 -1.87 -0.87 -6.89
N ILE A 250 -1.45 -1.54 -7.96
CA ILE A 250 -2.28 -1.97 -9.07
C ILE A 250 -2.32 -3.49 -9.08
N THR A 251 -3.52 -4.05 -8.92
CA THR A 251 -3.77 -5.48 -9.13
C THR A 251 -4.40 -5.67 -10.50
N LEU A 252 -3.65 -6.24 -11.45
CA LEU A 252 -4.16 -6.66 -12.74
C LEU A 252 -4.89 -7.99 -12.58
N ILE A 253 -6.23 -7.98 -12.68
CA ILE A 253 -7.04 -9.18 -12.49
C ILE A 253 -7.09 -9.97 -13.80
N GLU A 254 -7.75 -9.40 -14.81
CA GLU A 254 -8.09 -10.10 -16.05
C GLU A 254 -8.24 -9.16 -17.24
N GLY A 255 -8.10 -9.73 -18.43
CA GLY A 255 -8.52 -9.13 -19.70
C GLY A 255 -9.76 -9.85 -20.19
N ARG A 256 -10.71 -9.12 -20.77
CA ARG A 256 -11.93 -9.66 -21.35
C ARG A 256 -12.02 -9.30 -22.81
N ASP A 257 -12.34 -10.29 -23.64
CA ASP A 257 -12.59 -10.15 -25.08
C ASP A 257 -11.47 -9.38 -25.80
N LEU A 258 -10.21 -9.72 -25.50
CA LEU A 258 -9.07 -9.12 -26.18
C LEU A 258 -9.06 -9.47 -27.67
N LYS A 259 -8.52 -8.58 -28.49
CA LYS A 259 -8.35 -8.80 -29.92
C LYS A 259 -7.38 -9.95 -30.20
N ALA A 260 -7.79 -10.89 -31.06
CA ALA A 260 -6.92 -11.94 -31.57
C ALA A 260 -5.92 -11.37 -32.58
N MET A 261 -4.62 -11.55 -32.32
CA MET A 261 -3.55 -11.11 -33.22
C MET A 261 -2.81 -12.27 -33.89
N ASP A 262 -2.82 -13.46 -33.29
CA ASP A 262 -2.19 -14.64 -33.89
C ASP A 262 -3.04 -15.26 -35.02
N SER A 263 -2.36 -15.97 -35.93
CA SER A 263 -3.00 -16.78 -36.97
C SER A 263 -3.85 -17.94 -36.43
N ASN A 264 -3.75 -18.26 -35.13
CA ASN A 264 -4.52 -19.30 -34.46
C ASN A 264 -5.89 -18.78 -33.96
N GLY A 265 -6.18 -17.48 -34.10
CA GLY A 265 -7.41 -16.84 -33.61
C GLY A 265 -7.42 -16.55 -32.11
N LEU A 266 -6.26 -16.63 -31.45
CA LEU A 266 -6.02 -16.31 -30.03
C LEU A 266 -4.88 -15.28 -29.95
N SER A 267 -4.41 -15.01 -28.73
CA SER A 267 -3.25 -14.17 -28.45
C SER A 267 -2.50 -14.70 -27.25
N ASP A 268 -1.24 -14.31 -27.09
CA ASP A 268 -0.40 -14.48 -25.90
C ASP A 268 -0.30 -13.15 -25.12
N PRO A 269 -1.40 -12.61 -24.56
CA PRO A 269 -1.45 -11.24 -24.07
C PRO A 269 -0.61 -11.00 -22.81
N TYR A 270 -0.04 -9.81 -22.74
CA TYR A 270 0.61 -9.26 -21.56
C TYR A 270 0.47 -7.74 -21.49
N VAL A 271 0.54 -7.18 -20.28
CA VAL A 271 0.30 -5.75 -20.03
C VAL A 271 1.57 -5.07 -19.54
N LYS A 272 1.85 -3.88 -20.08
CA LYS A 272 2.90 -2.98 -19.61
C LYS A 272 2.27 -1.76 -18.95
N PHE A 273 2.76 -1.44 -17.76
CA PHE A 273 2.37 -0.27 -17.00
C PHE A 273 3.51 0.74 -16.96
N ARG A 274 3.17 2.03 -17.04
CA ARG A 274 4.14 3.13 -16.94
C ARG A 274 3.57 4.27 -16.10
N LEU A 275 4.31 4.66 -15.07
CA LEU A 275 4.02 5.85 -14.26
C LEU A 275 5.32 6.67 -14.10
N GLY A 276 5.41 7.77 -14.83
CA GLY A 276 6.64 8.57 -14.90
C GLY A 276 7.82 7.75 -15.43
N HIS A 277 8.83 7.53 -14.57
CA HIS A 277 10.02 6.74 -14.90
C HIS A 277 9.89 5.25 -14.56
N GLN A 278 8.91 4.86 -13.74
CA GLN A 278 8.69 3.47 -13.34
C GLN A 278 7.92 2.71 -14.42
N LYS A 279 8.37 1.48 -14.72
CA LYS A 279 7.78 0.61 -15.73
C LYS A 279 7.71 -0.81 -15.20
N TYR A 280 6.54 -1.44 -15.33
CA TYR A 280 6.35 -2.85 -14.99
C TYR A 280 5.72 -3.60 -16.18
N LYS A 281 5.97 -4.91 -16.21
CA LYS A 281 5.44 -5.83 -17.22
C LYS A 281 4.88 -7.05 -16.51
N SER A 282 3.67 -7.47 -16.90
CA SER A 282 3.03 -8.69 -16.37
C SER A 282 3.62 -9.96 -16.97
N LYS A 283 3.23 -11.12 -16.43
CA LYS A 283 3.44 -12.41 -17.10
C LYS A 283 2.67 -12.44 -18.42
N ILE A 284 3.14 -13.31 -19.30
CA ILE A 284 2.52 -13.61 -20.59
C ILE A 284 1.58 -14.79 -20.39
N MET A 285 0.32 -14.61 -20.78
CA MET A 285 -0.70 -15.67 -20.73
C MET A 285 -0.85 -16.26 -22.12
N PRO A 286 -0.44 -17.52 -22.36
CA PRO A 286 -0.45 -18.07 -23.71
C PRO A 286 -1.87 -18.44 -24.18
N LYS A 287 -2.17 -18.19 -25.46
CA LYS A 287 -3.32 -18.68 -26.23
C LYS A 287 -4.66 -18.40 -25.55
N THR A 288 -4.91 -17.15 -25.22
CA THR A 288 -6.17 -16.73 -24.60
C THR A 288 -6.53 -15.29 -24.95
N LEU A 289 -7.82 -15.06 -25.20
CA LEU A 289 -8.40 -13.71 -25.33
C LEU A 289 -9.00 -13.21 -24.01
N ASN A 290 -9.09 -14.10 -23.02
CA ASN A 290 -9.62 -13.80 -21.68
C ASN A 290 -8.57 -14.14 -20.61
N PRO A 291 -7.38 -13.51 -20.64
CA PRO A 291 -6.29 -13.82 -19.72
C PRO A 291 -6.66 -13.49 -18.27
N GLN A 292 -6.20 -14.34 -17.35
CA GLN A 292 -6.24 -14.11 -15.90
C GLN A 292 -4.81 -13.96 -15.40
N TRP A 293 -4.37 -12.73 -15.11
CA TRP A 293 -3.01 -12.50 -14.60
C TRP A 293 -2.95 -12.61 -13.09
N ARG A 294 -3.89 -11.95 -12.39
CA ARG A 294 -3.94 -11.86 -10.92
C ARG A 294 -2.61 -11.45 -10.31
N GLU A 295 -1.98 -10.45 -10.93
CA GLU A 295 -0.66 -9.94 -10.58
C GLU A 295 -0.77 -8.56 -9.96
N GLN A 296 0.16 -8.24 -9.06
CA GLN A 296 0.19 -6.97 -8.35
C GLN A 296 1.48 -6.20 -8.62
N PHE A 297 1.35 -4.88 -8.80
CA PHE A 297 2.45 -3.96 -9.06
C PHE A 297 2.32 -2.73 -8.14
N ASP A 298 3.37 -2.41 -7.41
CA ASP A 298 3.40 -1.26 -6.50
C ASP A 298 4.28 -0.16 -7.12
N PHE A 299 3.73 1.05 -7.27
CA PHE A 299 4.40 2.21 -7.83
C PHE A 299 4.61 3.31 -6.79
N HIS A 300 5.77 3.94 -6.82
CA HIS A 300 6.07 5.09 -5.98
C HIS A 300 5.51 6.39 -6.61
N LEU A 301 4.60 7.07 -5.92
CA LEU A 301 4.04 8.34 -6.35
C LEU A 301 4.87 9.51 -5.80
N TYR A 302 5.50 10.31 -6.66
CA TYR A 302 6.31 11.45 -6.23
C TYR A 302 5.54 12.79 -6.26
N GLU A 303 4.44 12.87 -7.02
CA GLU A 303 3.69 14.11 -7.24
C GLU A 303 2.37 14.14 -6.47
N GLU A 304 2.04 15.30 -5.87
CA GLU A 304 0.85 15.47 -5.00
C GLU A 304 -0.48 15.41 -5.75
N ARG A 305 -0.49 15.69 -7.06
CA ARG A 305 -1.74 15.75 -7.85
C ARG A 305 -2.19 14.39 -8.37
N GLY A 306 -1.44 13.33 -8.10
CA GLY A 306 -1.60 12.09 -8.86
C GLY A 306 -0.91 12.22 -10.23
N GLY A 307 -0.43 11.10 -10.74
CA GLY A 307 0.09 10.99 -12.11
C GLY A 307 -0.90 10.26 -13.01
N ILE A 308 -0.62 10.26 -14.31
CA ILE A 308 -1.34 9.42 -15.26
C ILE A 308 -0.58 8.09 -15.38
N ILE A 309 -1.29 6.99 -15.20
CA ILE A 309 -0.76 5.66 -15.48
C ILE A 309 -1.11 5.29 -16.90
N ASP A 310 -0.07 5.08 -17.71
CA ASP A 310 -0.18 4.54 -19.05
C ASP A 310 -0.19 3.01 -19.00
N ILE A 311 -1.24 2.40 -19.53
CA ILE A 311 -1.43 0.95 -19.59
C ILE A 311 -1.51 0.53 -21.06
N THR A 312 -0.69 -0.44 -21.44
CA THR A 312 -0.66 -0.94 -22.83
C THR A 312 -0.69 -2.47 -22.84
N ALA A 313 -1.60 -3.06 -23.61
CA ALA A 313 -1.72 -4.48 -23.83
C ALA A 313 -1.01 -4.87 -25.14
N TRP A 314 -0.28 -5.98 -25.11
CA TRP A 314 0.56 -6.48 -26.18
C TRP A 314 0.38 -7.99 -26.32
N ASP A 315 0.51 -8.49 -27.54
CA ASP A 315 0.63 -9.91 -27.85
C ASP A 315 2.11 -10.29 -27.95
N LYS A 316 2.52 -11.44 -27.41
CA LYS A 316 3.90 -11.89 -27.48
C LYS A 316 4.09 -12.89 -28.61
N ASP A 317 4.81 -12.46 -29.64
CA ASP A 317 5.15 -13.31 -30.77
C ASP A 317 6.52 -13.97 -30.65
N ALA A 318 6.60 -15.27 -30.93
CA ALA A 318 7.87 -15.97 -31.02
C ALA A 318 8.62 -15.61 -32.32
N GLY A 319 9.71 -14.83 -32.20
CA GLY A 319 10.61 -14.52 -33.32
C GLY A 319 10.18 -13.36 -34.22
N LYS A 320 9.10 -12.66 -33.86
CA LYS A 320 8.67 -11.39 -34.47
C LYS A 320 8.62 -10.29 -33.40
N ARG A 321 8.31 -9.05 -33.82
CA ARG A 321 8.01 -7.98 -32.86
C ARG A 321 6.59 -8.21 -32.33
N ASP A 322 6.46 -8.15 -31.01
CA ASP A 322 5.18 -8.19 -30.28
C ASP A 322 4.14 -7.24 -30.90
N ASP A 323 2.98 -7.79 -31.23
CA ASP A 323 1.86 -7.04 -31.76
C ASP A 323 1.14 -6.21 -30.68
N PHE A 324 0.72 -5.00 -31.05
CA PHE A 324 0.03 -4.09 -30.13
C PHE A 324 -1.48 -4.37 -30.14
N ILE A 325 -2.05 -4.66 -28.96
CA ILE A 325 -3.47 -4.95 -28.80
C ILE A 325 -4.26 -3.68 -28.51
N GLY A 326 -3.80 -2.84 -27.58
CA GLY A 326 -4.49 -1.60 -27.22
C GLY A 326 -3.87 -0.85 -26.05
N ARG A 327 -4.38 0.37 -25.79
CA ARG A 327 -3.94 1.26 -24.71
C ARG A 327 -5.13 1.80 -23.93
N CYS A 328 -4.92 2.03 -22.65
CA CYS A 328 -5.79 2.85 -21.81
C CYS A 328 -4.96 3.67 -20.82
N GLN A 329 -5.55 4.72 -20.26
CA GLN A 329 -4.91 5.59 -19.28
C GLN A 329 -5.80 5.74 -18.05
N ILE A 330 -5.17 5.85 -16.87
CA ILE A 330 -5.85 6.13 -15.62
C ILE A 330 -5.29 7.41 -15.04
N ASP A 331 -6.16 8.39 -14.80
CA ASP A 331 -5.81 9.55 -14.00
C ASP A 331 -5.98 9.22 -12.50
N LEU A 332 -4.87 9.14 -11.77
CA LEU A 332 -4.87 8.87 -10.34
C LEU A 332 -5.49 10.00 -9.52
N SER A 333 -5.60 11.21 -10.08
CA SER A 333 -6.21 12.35 -9.39
C SER A 333 -7.72 12.16 -9.16
N ALA A 334 -8.36 11.33 -9.98
CA ALA A 334 -9.79 11.04 -9.90
C ALA A 334 -10.15 10.00 -8.83
N LEU A 335 -9.16 9.24 -8.33
CA LEU A 335 -9.38 8.17 -7.37
C LEU A 335 -9.27 8.70 -5.94
N SER A 336 -10.15 8.23 -5.04
CA SER A 336 -10.02 8.53 -3.61
C SER A 336 -8.80 7.82 -3.03
N ARG A 337 -8.11 8.51 -2.12
CA ARG A 337 -6.99 7.96 -1.35
C ARG A 337 -7.50 6.97 -0.30
N GLU A 338 -6.63 6.03 0.07
CA GLU A 338 -6.84 5.03 1.13
C GLU A 338 -8.06 4.13 0.89
N GLN A 339 -8.42 3.97 -0.38
CA GLN A 339 -9.50 3.11 -0.82
C GLN A 339 -9.08 2.35 -2.08
N THR A 340 -9.52 1.10 -2.18
CA THR A 340 -9.34 0.26 -3.37
C THR A 340 -10.48 0.48 -4.35
N HIS A 341 -10.15 0.82 -5.60
CA HIS A 341 -11.08 1.08 -6.69
C HIS A 341 -11.03 -0.04 -7.71
N LYS A 342 -12.18 -0.66 -8.00
CA LYS A 342 -12.31 -1.60 -9.12
C LYS A 342 -12.60 -0.82 -10.40
N LEU A 343 -11.71 -0.92 -11.38
CA LEU A 343 -11.81 -0.25 -12.67
C LEU A 343 -11.94 -1.28 -13.79
N GLU A 344 -12.90 -1.06 -14.67
CA GLU A 344 -13.07 -1.80 -15.92
C GLU A 344 -12.76 -0.80 -17.05
N LEU A 345 -11.58 -0.95 -17.67
CA LEU A 345 -11.05 -0.01 -18.65
C LEU A 345 -11.15 -0.57 -20.05
N GLN A 346 -11.85 0.14 -20.92
CA GLN A 346 -11.91 -0.18 -22.34
C GLN A 346 -10.61 0.23 -23.04
N LEU A 347 -10.14 -0.59 -23.98
CA LEU A 347 -8.95 -0.27 -24.79
C LEU A 347 -9.33 0.67 -25.95
N GLU A 348 -8.63 1.80 -26.10
CA GLU A 348 -8.98 2.85 -27.07
C GLU A 348 -8.56 2.52 -28.52
N GLU A 349 -7.50 1.72 -28.68
CA GLU A 349 -6.91 1.36 -29.98
C GLU A 349 -7.06 -0.15 -30.29
N GLY A 350 -7.94 -0.83 -29.56
CA GLY A 350 -8.14 -2.28 -29.60
C GLY A 350 -9.56 -2.72 -29.28
N GLU A 351 -9.78 -4.02 -29.27
CA GLU A 351 -11.00 -4.64 -28.73
C GLU A 351 -10.69 -5.29 -27.38
N GLY A 352 -11.65 -5.19 -26.47
CA GLY A 352 -11.57 -5.78 -25.14
C GLY A 352 -11.46 -4.77 -23.99
N HIS A 353 -11.56 -5.31 -22.78
CA HIS A 353 -11.54 -4.55 -21.53
C HIS A 353 -10.50 -5.14 -20.58
N LEU A 354 -9.81 -4.28 -19.84
CA LEU A 354 -8.94 -4.68 -18.73
C LEU A 354 -9.64 -4.42 -17.40
N VAL A 355 -9.64 -5.42 -16.52
CA VAL A 355 -10.19 -5.31 -15.17
C VAL A 355 -9.05 -5.28 -14.18
N LEU A 356 -9.01 -4.22 -13.37
CA LEU A 356 -7.93 -3.98 -12.42
C LEU A 356 -8.43 -3.33 -11.13
N LEU A 357 -7.71 -3.57 -10.04
CA LEU A 357 -7.91 -2.85 -8.78
C LEU A 357 -6.78 -1.83 -8.63
N VAL A 358 -7.12 -0.60 -8.31
CA VAL A 358 -6.15 0.47 -8.02
C VAL A 358 -6.36 0.94 -6.60
N THR A 359 -5.30 0.90 -5.80
CA THR A 359 -5.32 1.40 -4.43
C THR A 359 -4.26 2.48 -4.26
N LEU A 360 -4.71 3.69 -3.93
CA LEU A 360 -3.85 4.84 -3.74
C LEU A 360 -3.57 5.06 -2.25
N THR A 361 -2.38 4.67 -1.79
CA THR A 361 -1.98 4.83 -0.39
C THR A 361 -1.06 6.04 -0.23
N ALA A 362 -1.51 7.11 0.43
CA ALA A 362 -0.65 8.26 0.70
C ALA A 362 0.37 7.94 1.81
N SER A 363 1.63 8.24 1.54
CA SER A 363 2.80 8.07 2.42
C SER A 363 3.68 9.29 2.26
N ALA A 364 3.32 10.37 2.94
CA ALA A 364 4.27 11.45 3.18
C ALA A 364 3.88 12.05 4.51
N THR A 365 4.56 11.61 5.57
CA THR A 365 4.68 12.30 6.86
C THR A 365 3.37 12.86 7.39
N VAL A 366 2.74 12.17 8.36
CA VAL A 366 1.59 12.62 9.15
C VAL A 366 1.40 14.13 9.06
N SER A 367 0.62 14.57 8.07
CA SER A 367 0.20 15.95 8.03
C SER A 367 -0.76 16.11 9.21
N ILE A 368 -0.86 17.30 9.80
CA ILE A 368 -1.78 17.52 10.94
C ILE A 368 -3.24 17.16 10.53
N SER A 369 -3.53 17.11 9.23
CA SER A 369 -4.76 16.58 8.63
C SER A 369 -4.90 15.05 8.64
N ASP A 370 -3.83 14.25 8.65
CA ASP A 370 -3.92 12.77 8.70
C ASP A 370 -4.23 12.25 10.11
N LEU A 371 -3.98 13.06 11.16
CA LEU A 371 -4.50 12.84 12.51
C LEU A 371 -6.02 13.09 12.62
N SER A 372 -6.65 13.71 11.60
CA SER A 372 -8.08 14.02 11.61
C SER A 372 -8.97 12.95 10.95
N VAL A 373 -8.38 11.82 10.49
CA VAL A 373 -9.13 10.67 9.95
C VAL A 373 -9.38 9.58 11.01
N ASN A 374 -9.39 9.97 12.29
CA ASN A 374 -9.96 9.13 13.32
C ASN A 374 -11.49 9.30 13.31
N SER A 375 -12.17 8.79 12.27
CA SER A 375 -13.63 8.91 12.13
C SER A 375 -14.44 8.35 13.31
N LEU A 376 -13.81 7.55 14.19
CA LEU A 376 -14.42 7.06 15.41
C LEU A 376 -14.07 7.88 16.67
N GLU A 377 -13.06 8.75 16.63
CA GLU A 377 -12.77 9.72 17.70
C GLU A 377 -13.68 10.96 17.59
N ASP A 378 -14.05 11.40 16.37
CA ASP A 378 -15.10 12.40 16.20
C ASP A 378 -16.46 11.78 16.51
N ARG A 379 -17.09 12.27 17.59
CA ARG A 379 -18.41 11.82 18.05
C ARG A 379 -19.48 11.94 16.94
N LYS A 380 -19.39 12.96 16.08
CA LYS A 380 -20.40 13.18 15.03
C LYS A 380 -20.31 12.14 13.92
N GLU A 381 -19.11 11.90 13.38
CA GLU A 381 -18.87 10.89 12.36
C GLU A 381 -19.19 9.48 12.88
N ARG A 382 -18.79 9.18 14.13
CA ARG A 382 -19.15 7.92 14.80
C ARG A 382 -20.65 7.72 14.88
N GLU A 383 -21.41 8.74 15.28
CA GLU A 383 -22.88 8.67 15.33
C GLU A 383 -23.50 8.45 13.94
N GLU A 384 -22.94 9.06 12.89
CA GLU A 384 -23.40 8.86 11.52
C GLU A 384 -23.14 7.44 11.03
N ILE A 385 -21.96 6.88 11.33
CA ILE A 385 -21.60 5.48 11.04
C ILE A 385 -22.53 4.53 11.81
N LEU A 386 -22.76 4.76 13.11
CA LEU A 386 -23.68 3.97 13.92
C LEU A 386 -25.12 4.05 13.40
N LYS A 387 -25.58 5.23 12.94
CA LYS A 387 -26.89 5.39 12.29
C LYS A 387 -26.96 4.65 10.96
N ARG A 388 -25.89 4.65 10.16
CA ARG A 388 -25.80 3.94 8.88
C ARG A 388 -25.91 2.43 9.05
N TYR A 389 -25.26 1.87 10.07
CA TYR A 389 -25.27 0.43 10.39
C TYR A 389 -26.28 0.04 11.47
N SER A 390 -27.22 0.92 11.80
CA SER A 390 -28.29 0.65 12.75
C SER A 390 -29.10 -0.60 12.35
N PRO A 391 -29.56 -1.42 13.32
CA PRO A 391 -30.39 -2.61 13.06
C PRO A 391 -31.64 -2.33 12.22
N LEU A 392 -32.14 -1.08 12.23
CA LEU A 392 -33.36 -0.67 11.52
C LEU A 392 -33.16 -0.47 10.01
N ARG A 393 -31.92 -0.28 9.52
CA ARG A 393 -31.61 -0.04 8.08
C ARG A 393 -31.25 -1.33 7.32
N ILE A 394 -32.07 -2.37 7.44
CA ILE A 394 -31.78 -3.72 6.90
C ILE A 394 -31.70 -3.74 5.36
N PHE A 395 -32.61 -3.04 4.67
CA PHE A 395 -32.79 -3.16 3.21
C PHE A 395 -31.88 -2.25 2.36
N HIS A 396 -31.02 -1.44 2.96
CA HIS A 396 -30.15 -0.53 2.22
C HIS A 396 -28.76 -1.15 2.01
N ASN A 397 -28.37 -1.37 0.75
CA ASN A 397 -27.08 -1.92 0.30
C ASN A 397 -26.61 -3.16 1.08
N LEU A 398 -27.11 -4.35 0.71
CA LEU A 398 -26.81 -5.63 1.35
C LEU A 398 -25.33 -6.06 1.25
N LYS A 399 -24.54 -5.44 0.35
CA LYS A 399 -23.10 -5.74 0.21
C LYS A 399 -22.25 -5.03 1.27
N ASP A 400 -22.77 -3.97 1.87
CA ASP A 400 -22.11 -3.14 2.89
C ASP A 400 -22.63 -3.55 4.27
N VAL A 401 -21.90 -4.47 4.93
CA VAL A 401 -22.30 -5.11 6.18
C VAL A 401 -21.83 -4.32 7.41
N GLY A 402 -20.68 -3.67 7.30
CA GLY A 402 -20.09 -2.93 8.42
C GLY A 402 -18.92 -2.06 8.02
N PHE A 403 -18.32 -1.45 9.03
CA PHE A 403 -17.20 -0.55 8.99
C PHE A 403 -16.14 -1.04 9.98
N LEU A 404 -14.90 -1.11 9.50
CA LEU A 404 -13.72 -1.50 10.27
C LEU A 404 -12.74 -0.33 10.30
N GLN A 405 -12.27 0.04 11.48
CA GLN A 405 -11.15 0.95 11.65
C GLN A 405 -9.97 0.22 12.29
N VAL A 406 -8.80 0.31 11.69
CA VAL A 406 -7.56 -0.34 12.14
C VAL A 406 -6.52 0.74 12.34
N LYS A 407 -6.07 0.93 13.58
CA LYS A 407 -4.97 1.82 13.92
C LYS A 407 -3.71 1.00 14.16
N VAL A 408 -2.78 1.13 13.22
CA VAL A 408 -1.44 0.52 13.29
C VAL A 408 -0.54 1.47 14.07
N ILE A 409 -0.26 1.12 15.32
CA ILE A 409 0.44 1.99 16.26
C ILE A 409 1.95 1.85 16.04
N ARG A 410 2.49 0.66 16.33
CA ARG A 410 3.94 0.39 16.33
C ARG A 410 4.23 -1.11 16.31
N ALA A 411 5.47 -1.47 15.98
CA ALA A 411 5.99 -2.82 16.21
C ALA A 411 7.24 -2.77 17.09
N GLU A 412 7.55 -3.90 17.73
CA GLU A 412 8.72 -4.09 18.59
C GLU A 412 9.44 -5.38 18.25
N GLY A 413 10.77 -5.36 18.37
CA GLY A 413 11.60 -6.57 18.30
C GLY A 413 11.57 -7.26 16.94
N LEU A 414 11.43 -6.50 15.84
CA LEU A 414 11.44 -7.05 14.50
C LEU A 414 12.78 -7.73 14.18
N MET A 415 12.74 -8.69 13.25
CA MET A 415 13.94 -9.30 12.69
C MET A 415 14.72 -8.27 11.87
N ALA A 416 16.05 -8.24 12.01
CA ALA A 416 16.91 -7.45 11.13
C ALA A 416 17.13 -8.21 9.82
N ALA A 417 16.64 -7.69 8.70
CA ALA A 417 16.88 -8.27 7.38
C ALA A 417 18.04 -7.60 6.64
N ASP A 418 18.36 -6.32 6.92
CA ASP A 418 19.50 -5.67 6.28
C ASP A 418 20.84 -6.24 6.75
N VAL A 419 21.83 -6.21 5.84
CA VAL A 419 23.26 -6.45 6.12
C VAL A 419 23.79 -5.52 7.24
N THR A 420 23.12 -4.39 7.49
CA THR A 420 23.48 -3.44 8.54
C THR A 420 22.94 -3.79 9.94
N GLY A 421 22.20 -4.90 10.07
CA GLY A 421 21.61 -5.33 11.34
C GLY A 421 20.39 -4.53 11.76
N LYS A 422 19.71 -3.87 10.82
CA LYS A 422 18.47 -3.11 11.00
C LYS A 422 17.48 -3.48 9.89
N SER A 423 16.32 -2.87 9.91
CA SER A 423 15.32 -2.99 8.86
C SER A 423 14.68 -1.64 8.60
N ASP A 424 14.13 -1.46 7.41
CA ASP A 424 13.29 -0.37 6.93
C ASP A 424 11.80 -0.82 6.90
N PRO A 425 11.15 -1.10 8.05
CA PRO A 425 9.85 -1.75 8.06
C PRO A 425 8.68 -0.87 7.63
N PHE A 426 7.74 -1.49 6.93
CA PHE A 426 6.38 -0.99 6.68
C PHE A 426 5.34 -2.09 6.90
N CYS A 427 4.10 -1.70 7.12
CA CYS A 427 2.98 -2.60 7.34
C CYS A 427 2.00 -2.56 6.17
N VAL A 428 1.52 -3.73 5.79
CA VAL A 428 0.46 -3.95 4.81
C VAL A 428 -0.74 -4.50 5.56
N VAL A 429 -1.86 -3.81 5.49
CA VAL A 429 -3.14 -4.20 6.09
C VAL A 429 -4.08 -4.62 4.98
N GLU A 430 -4.52 -5.87 5.00
CA GLU A 430 -5.38 -6.47 3.97
C GLU A 430 -6.70 -6.95 4.58
N LEU A 431 -7.80 -6.57 3.94
CA LEU A 431 -9.12 -7.11 4.22
C LEU A 431 -9.78 -7.53 2.90
N ASN A 432 -9.88 -8.84 2.67
CA ASN A 432 -10.35 -9.42 1.41
C ASN A 432 -9.49 -8.96 0.22
N ASN A 433 -10.03 -8.10 -0.66
CA ASN A 433 -9.38 -7.54 -1.84
C ASN A 433 -8.83 -6.11 -1.59
N ASP A 434 -9.15 -5.51 -0.44
CA ASP A 434 -8.67 -4.17 -0.09
C ASP A 434 -7.31 -4.30 0.59
N ARG A 435 -6.32 -3.52 0.13
CA ARG A 435 -4.93 -3.57 0.60
C ARG A 435 -4.38 -2.17 0.81
N LEU A 436 -4.05 -1.83 2.05
CA LEU A 436 -3.53 -0.52 2.44
C LEU A 436 -2.15 -0.65 3.10
N LEU A 437 -1.32 0.38 2.95
CA LEU A 437 0.07 0.37 3.42
C LEU A 437 0.37 1.53 4.39
N THR A 438 1.27 1.28 5.34
CA THR A 438 1.86 2.35 6.15
C THR A 438 3.05 2.98 5.43
N HIS A 439 3.55 4.09 5.98
CA HIS A 439 4.81 4.65 5.54
C HIS A 439 5.98 3.79 6.03
N THR A 440 7.08 3.77 5.28
CA THR A 440 8.31 3.06 5.65
C THR A 440 9.06 3.83 6.74
N VAL A 441 9.46 3.14 7.81
CA VAL A 441 10.30 3.70 8.87
C VAL A 441 11.71 3.17 8.70
N TYR A 442 12.67 4.06 8.38
CA TYR A 442 14.03 3.61 8.04
C TYR A 442 14.86 3.21 9.27
N LYS A 443 15.59 2.10 9.14
CA LYS A 443 16.65 1.63 10.04
C LYS A 443 16.20 1.52 11.49
N ASN A 444 15.03 0.91 11.69
CA ASN A 444 14.40 0.77 12.98
C ASN A 444 13.73 -0.60 13.15
N LEU A 445 14.09 -1.32 14.23
CA LEU A 445 13.47 -2.59 14.61
C LEU A 445 12.25 -2.42 15.52
N ASN A 446 12.02 -1.20 16.00
CA ASN A 446 10.85 -0.79 16.79
C ASN A 446 10.14 0.41 16.12
N PRO A 447 9.59 0.22 14.90
CA PRO A 447 8.97 1.31 14.16
C PRO A 447 7.65 1.77 14.80
N GLU A 448 7.39 3.07 14.73
CA GLU A 448 6.10 3.65 15.09
C GLU A 448 5.47 4.27 13.85
N TRP A 449 4.24 3.87 13.53
CA TRP A 449 3.51 4.36 12.37
C TRP A 449 2.36 5.28 12.75
N ASN A 450 1.65 4.96 13.84
CA ASN A 450 0.46 5.69 14.31
C ASN A 450 -0.51 6.07 13.16
N LYS A 451 -0.78 5.10 12.27
CA LYS A 451 -1.60 5.30 11.08
C LYS A 451 -2.92 4.57 11.21
N VAL A 452 -4.00 5.23 10.82
CA VAL A 452 -5.36 4.69 10.86
C VAL A 452 -5.82 4.34 9.45
N PHE A 453 -6.44 3.18 9.32
CA PHE A 453 -7.03 2.68 8.09
C PHE A 453 -8.50 2.40 8.32
N THR A 454 -9.30 2.62 7.29
CA THR A 454 -10.74 2.32 7.32
C THR A 454 -11.09 1.38 6.19
N PHE A 455 -11.86 0.34 6.49
CA PHE A 455 -12.31 -0.65 5.53
C PHE A 455 -13.83 -0.83 5.61
N ASN A 456 -14.43 -1.13 4.46
CA ASN A 456 -15.82 -1.54 4.39
C ASN A 456 -15.91 -3.06 4.57
N ILE A 457 -16.62 -3.51 5.61
CA ILE A 457 -16.81 -4.93 5.89
C ILE A 457 -17.89 -5.44 4.95
N LYS A 458 -17.51 -6.36 4.06
CA LYS A 458 -18.43 -7.09 3.18
C LYS A 458 -18.93 -8.40 3.79
N ASP A 459 -18.14 -9.00 4.67
CA ASP A 459 -18.44 -10.23 5.40
C ASP A 459 -17.77 -10.16 6.78
N ILE A 460 -18.52 -10.46 7.84
CA ILE A 460 -18.01 -10.44 9.23
C ILE A 460 -17.10 -11.64 9.53
N HIS A 461 -17.20 -12.70 8.73
CA HIS A 461 -16.30 -13.86 8.80
C HIS A 461 -14.98 -13.64 8.06
N SER A 462 -14.76 -12.46 7.49
CA SER A 462 -13.46 -12.08 6.95
C SER A 462 -12.39 -12.03 8.05
N VAL A 463 -11.15 -12.17 7.62
CA VAL A 463 -9.98 -12.14 8.48
C VAL A 463 -9.17 -10.93 8.06
N LEU A 464 -8.84 -10.07 9.02
CA LEU A 464 -7.93 -8.95 8.82
C LEU A 464 -6.52 -9.50 8.85
N GLU A 465 -5.76 -9.30 7.78
CA GLU A 465 -4.37 -9.70 7.70
C GLU A 465 -3.48 -8.47 7.82
N VAL A 466 -2.52 -8.50 8.74
CA VAL A 466 -1.51 -7.45 8.86
C VAL A 466 -0.14 -8.09 8.68
N THR A 467 0.59 -7.63 7.67
CA THR A 467 1.91 -8.16 7.31
C THR A 467 2.95 -7.05 7.40
N VAL A 468 4.06 -7.34 8.07
CA VAL A 468 5.20 -6.44 8.19
C VAL A 468 6.26 -6.87 7.19
N TYR A 469 6.72 -5.92 6.40
CA TYR A 469 7.74 -6.12 5.37
C TYR A 469 8.91 -5.15 5.59
N ASP A 470 10.06 -5.50 5.05
CA ASP A 470 11.25 -4.67 4.96
C ASP A 470 11.37 -4.08 3.54
N GLU A 471 11.51 -2.76 3.42
CA GLU A 471 11.59 -2.07 2.13
C GLU A 471 13.03 -2.08 1.60
N ASP A 472 13.30 -2.89 0.57
CA ASP A 472 14.57 -2.91 -0.13
C ASP A 472 14.53 -2.10 -1.42
N ARG A 473 15.52 -1.21 -1.62
CA ARG A 473 15.56 -0.32 -2.81
C ARG A 473 15.63 -1.02 -4.15
N ASP A 474 16.23 -2.21 -4.20
CA ASP A 474 16.57 -2.91 -5.44
C ASP A 474 16.03 -4.36 -5.47
N ARG A 475 15.20 -4.75 -4.49
CA ARG A 475 14.62 -6.09 -4.36
C ARG A 475 13.15 -6.02 -3.97
N SER A 476 12.44 -7.14 -4.16
CA SER A 476 11.11 -7.30 -3.58
C SER A 476 11.20 -7.21 -2.06
N ALA A 477 10.27 -6.50 -1.44
CA ALA A 477 10.25 -6.31 0.01
C ALA A 477 10.35 -7.65 0.77
N ASP A 478 11.24 -7.70 1.76
CA ASP A 478 11.51 -8.91 2.54
C ASP A 478 10.45 -9.11 3.63
N PHE A 479 10.03 -10.35 3.85
CA PHE A 479 8.98 -10.66 4.82
C PHE A 479 9.54 -10.66 6.25
N LEU A 480 8.95 -9.85 7.13
CA LEU A 480 9.34 -9.79 8.55
C LEU A 480 8.36 -10.52 9.47
N GLY A 481 7.06 -10.56 9.12
CA GLY A 481 6.07 -11.30 9.90
C GLY A 481 4.63 -10.99 9.51
N LYS A 482 3.69 -11.89 9.86
CA LYS A 482 2.25 -11.76 9.57
C LYS A 482 1.40 -12.06 10.79
N VAL A 483 0.27 -11.37 10.92
CA VAL A 483 -0.81 -11.72 11.84
C VAL A 483 -2.13 -11.78 11.07
N ALA A 484 -2.98 -12.72 11.44
CA ALA A 484 -4.33 -12.88 10.89
C ALA A 484 -5.34 -12.84 12.05
N ILE A 485 -6.24 -11.86 12.02
CA ILE A 485 -7.18 -11.54 13.11
C ILE A 485 -8.61 -11.68 12.58
N PRO A 486 -9.37 -12.70 13.00
CA PRO A 486 -10.79 -12.81 12.63
C PRO A 486 -11.59 -11.63 13.19
N LEU A 487 -12.44 -11.00 12.36
CA LEU A 487 -13.16 -9.79 12.77
C LEU A 487 -14.07 -10.00 14.00
N LEU A 488 -14.63 -11.21 14.16
CA LEU A 488 -15.47 -11.58 15.31
C LEU A 488 -14.70 -11.70 16.63
N SER A 489 -13.39 -11.87 16.59
CA SER A 489 -12.55 -11.98 17.79
C SER A 489 -12.13 -10.61 18.35
N ILE A 490 -12.43 -9.54 17.63
CA ILE A 490 -11.96 -8.19 17.93
C ILE A 490 -12.80 -7.59 19.07
N GLN A 491 -12.11 -6.99 20.03
CA GLN A 491 -12.73 -6.21 21.10
C GLN A 491 -12.43 -4.74 20.81
N ASN A 492 -13.48 -3.96 20.60
CA ASN A 492 -13.40 -2.56 20.18
C ASN A 492 -12.73 -1.69 21.24
N GLY A 493 -11.89 -0.75 20.79
CA GLY A 493 -11.22 0.26 21.60
C GLY A 493 -10.08 -0.26 22.48
N GLU A 494 -9.68 -1.53 22.35
CA GLU A 494 -8.57 -2.09 23.12
C GLU A 494 -7.30 -2.17 22.28
N GLN A 495 -6.23 -1.56 22.77
CA GLN A 495 -4.89 -1.73 22.21
C GLN A 495 -4.36 -3.12 22.56
N LYS A 496 -4.15 -3.97 21.54
CA LYS A 496 -3.63 -5.33 21.71
C LYS A 496 -2.29 -5.52 21.03
N ALA A 497 -1.46 -6.32 21.68
CA ALA A 497 -0.17 -6.77 21.17
C ALA A 497 -0.33 -8.13 20.50
N TYR A 498 0.03 -8.22 19.23
CA TYR A 498 -0.05 -9.44 18.43
C TYR A 498 1.35 -9.94 18.08
N VAL A 499 1.64 -11.19 18.43
CA VAL A 499 2.91 -11.84 18.05
C VAL A 499 2.90 -12.11 16.55
N LEU A 500 3.96 -11.68 15.87
CA LEU A 500 4.13 -11.94 14.44
C LEU A 500 4.39 -13.42 14.19
N LYS A 501 3.85 -13.95 13.10
CA LYS A 501 4.03 -15.34 12.66
C LYS A 501 4.70 -15.40 11.30
N ASN A 502 5.12 -16.59 10.91
CA ASN A 502 5.68 -16.84 9.59
C ASN A 502 4.61 -16.70 8.48
N LYS A 503 5.02 -16.75 7.21
CA LYS A 503 4.13 -16.55 6.05
C LYS A 503 2.93 -17.52 6.05
N GLN A 504 3.13 -18.77 6.48
CA GLN A 504 2.06 -19.79 6.57
C GLN A 504 1.25 -19.75 7.89
N LEU A 505 1.55 -18.81 8.81
CA LEU A 505 0.92 -18.69 10.13
C LEU A 505 1.07 -19.94 11.04
N THR A 506 2.00 -20.83 10.74
CA THR A 506 2.23 -22.10 11.47
C THR A 506 3.09 -21.92 12.72
N GLY A 507 4.00 -20.95 12.72
CA GLY A 507 4.93 -20.71 13.83
C GLY A 507 5.15 -19.23 14.12
N PRO A 508 5.55 -18.88 15.36
CA PRO A 508 5.90 -17.50 15.71
C PRO A 508 7.16 -17.05 14.97
N THR A 509 7.26 -15.75 14.72
CA THR A 509 8.42 -15.05 14.17
C THR A 509 8.85 -13.98 15.16
N LYS A 510 10.07 -13.45 15.03
CA LYS A 510 10.55 -12.38 15.90
C LYS A 510 9.74 -11.10 15.68
N GLY A 511 9.20 -10.57 16.77
CA GLY A 511 8.56 -9.27 16.82
C GLY A 511 7.08 -9.33 17.18
N VAL A 512 6.59 -8.19 17.66
CA VAL A 512 5.22 -7.99 18.11
C VAL A 512 4.69 -6.70 17.49
N ILE A 513 3.44 -6.70 17.03
CA ILE A 513 2.77 -5.52 16.48
C ILE A 513 1.62 -5.08 17.40
N TYR A 514 1.54 -3.78 17.65
CA TYR A 514 0.49 -3.17 18.47
C TYR A 514 -0.57 -2.55 17.58
N LEU A 515 -1.79 -3.01 17.74
CA LEU A 515 -2.95 -2.60 16.94
C LEU A 515 -4.09 -2.20 17.87
N GLU A 516 -4.82 -1.16 17.48
CA GLU A 516 -6.12 -0.80 18.07
C GLU A 516 -7.17 -0.94 16.95
N ILE A 517 -8.20 -1.74 17.17
CA ILE A 517 -9.15 -2.11 16.11
C ILE A 517 -10.58 -1.96 16.59
N ASP A 518 -11.39 -1.30 15.77
CA ASP A 518 -12.81 -1.06 16.02
C ASP A 518 -13.67 -1.61 14.89
N VAL A 519 -14.64 -2.44 15.25
CA VAL A 519 -15.57 -3.08 14.32
C VAL A 519 -17.00 -2.60 14.62
N ILE A 520 -17.64 -1.97 13.64
CA ILE A 520 -19.06 -1.60 13.70
C ILE A 520 -19.77 -2.35 12.58
N PHE A 521 -20.77 -3.17 12.89
CA PHE A 521 -21.50 -3.90 11.86
C PHE A 521 -22.97 -4.07 12.22
N ASN A 522 -23.79 -4.25 11.19
CA ASN A 522 -25.19 -4.61 11.38
C ASN A 522 -25.30 -6.14 11.48
N ALA A 523 -25.66 -6.64 12.67
CA ALA A 523 -25.77 -8.07 12.95
C ALA A 523 -26.76 -8.80 12.03
N VAL A 524 -27.90 -8.17 11.68
CA VAL A 524 -28.93 -8.78 10.81
C VAL A 524 -28.42 -8.89 9.38
N LYS A 525 -27.79 -7.82 8.85
CA LYS A 525 -27.17 -7.85 7.52
C LYS A 525 -26.04 -8.88 7.45
N ALA A 526 -25.19 -8.92 8.48
CA ALA A 526 -24.09 -9.87 8.56
C ALA A 526 -24.62 -11.31 8.52
N SER A 527 -25.67 -11.60 9.28
CA SER A 527 -26.33 -12.92 9.31
C SER A 527 -26.85 -13.34 7.93
N LEU A 528 -27.56 -12.44 7.24
CA LEU A 528 -28.07 -12.70 5.90
C LEU A 528 -26.93 -12.91 4.89
N ARG A 529 -25.84 -12.14 5.04
CA ARG A 529 -24.65 -12.26 4.19
C ARG A 529 -23.93 -13.59 4.40
N THR A 530 -23.92 -14.16 5.61
CA THR A 530 -23.32 -15.47 5.90
C THR A 530 -23.91 -16.61 5.06
N LEU A 531 -25.15 -16.46 4.57
CA LEU A 531 -25.82 -17.45 3.70
C LEU A 531 -25.39 -17.35 2.23
N ILE A 532 -24.76 -16.24 1.85
CA ILE A 532 -24.30 -15.99 0.48
C ILE A 532 -22.80 -16.32 0.43
N PRO A 533 -22.29 -16.97 -0.63
CA PRO A 533 -20.88 -17.32 -0.74
C PRO A 533 -19.97 -16.08 -0.55
N LYS A 534 -18.82 -16.32 0.07
CA LYS A 534 -17.81 -15.29 0.32
C LYS A 534 -17.23 -14.80 -1.01
N GLU A 535 -16.89 -13.52 -1.08
CA GLU A 535 -16.19 -12.99 -2.24
C GLU A 535 -14.79 -13.62 -2.35
N GLN A 536 -14.44 -14.13 -3.53
CA GLN A 536 -13.13 -14.73 -3.78
C GLN A 536 -12.05 -13.64 -3.71
N LYS A 537 -10.91 -13.94 -3.06
CA LYS A 537 -9.76 -13.03 -3.06
C LYS A 537 -9.05 -13.20 -4.40
N TYR A 538 -8.84 -12.11 -5.13
CA TYR A 538 -8.30 -12.18 -6.50
C TYR A 538 -6.83 -12.60 -6.52
N ILE A 539 -6.08 -12.21 -5.49
CA ILE A 539 -4.69 -12.63 -5.28
C ILE A 539 -4.71 -13.77 -4.25
N GLU A 540 -5.00 -14.96 -4.72
CA GLU A 540 -4.79 -16.21 -3.97
C GLU A 540 -3.63 -16.96 -4.62
N GLU A 541 -2.67 -17.43 -3.81
CA GLU A 541 -1.70 -18.41 -4.30
C GLU A 541 -2.49 -19.63 -4.78
N GLU A 542 -2.27 -20.08 -6.02
CA GLU A 542 -2.97 -21.24 -6.57
C GLU A 542 -2.92 -22.40 -5.58
N ASN A 543 -4.10 -22.88 -5.17
CA ASN A 543 -4.21 -24.02 -4.27
C ASN A 543 -3.54 -25.22 -4.95
N ARG A 544 -2.29 -25.51 -4.56
CA ARG A 544 -1.64 -26.76 -4.93
C ARG A 544 -2.50 -27.89 -4.36
N LEU A 545 -2.79 -28.90 -5.17
CA LEU A 545 -3.51 -30.09 -4.75
C LEU A 545 -2.75 -30.70 -3.56
N SER A 546 -3.25 -30.48 -2.36
CA SER A 546 -2.69 -31.09 -1.16
C SER A 546 -3.56 -32.27 -0.82
N LYS A 547 -2.97 -33.47 -0.92
CA LYS A 547 -3.63 -34.72 -0.50
C LYS A 547 -4.14 -34.62 0.94
N GLN A 548 -3.37 -33.97 1.82
CA GLN A 548 -3.75 -33.74 3.22
C GLN A 548 -4.97 -32.81 3.36
N LEU A 549 -5.05 -31.73 2.59
CA LEU A 549 -6.21 -30.82 2.62
C LEU A 549 -7.47 -31.52 2.09
N LEU A 550 -7.34 -32.29 1.01
CA LEU A 550 -8.45 -33.03 0.42
C LEU A 550 -8.94 -34.12 1.39
N LEU A 551 -8.03 -34.90 1.98
CA LEU A 551 -8.36 -35.91 2.99
C LEU A 551 -9.04 -35.26 4.22
N ARG A 552 -8.51 -34.13 4.70
CA ARG A 552 -9.12 -33.39 5.82
C ARG A 552 -10.52 -32.91 5.48
N ASN A 553 -10.73 -32.29 4.32
CA ASN A 553 -12.03 -31.81 3.87
C ASN A 553 -13.01 -32.97 3.62
N PHE A 554 -12.51 -34.11 3.15
CA PHE A 554 -13.28 -35.33 3.00
C PHE A 554 -13.69 -35.90 4.35
N ILE A 555 -12.80 -35.96 5.35
CA ILE A 555 -13.13 -36.39 6.71
C ILE A 555 -14.16 -35.45 7.36
N ARG A 556 -14.03 -34.13 7.17
CA ARG A 556 -15.02 -33.14 7.64
C ARG A 556 -16.40 -33.39 7.02
N THR A 557 -16.45 -33.59 5.70
CA THR A 557 -17.70 -33.86 4.98
C THR A 557 -18.28 -35.23 5.34
N LYS A 558 -17.44 -36.26 5.39
CA LYS A 558 -17.81 -37.62 5.83
C LYS A 558 -18.40 -37.59 7.22
N ARG A 559 -17.86 -36.81 8.17
CA ARG A 559 -18.48 -36.62 9.50
C ARG A 559 -19.90 -36.08 9.40
N CYS A 560 -20.12 -35.02 8.62
CA CYS A 560 -21.45 -34.45 8.43
C CYS A 560 -22.42 -35.46 7.78
N VAL A 561 -21.98 -36.15 6.73
CA VAL A 561 -22.79 -37.15 6.00
C VAL A 561 -23.04 -38.39 6.85
N MET A 562 -22.06 -38.87 7.60
CA MET A 562 -22.16 -40.09 8.40
C MET A 562 -23.12 -39.91 9.58
N VAL A 563 -23.27 -38.70 10.13
CA VAL A 563 -24.36 -38.40 11.08
C VAL A 563 -25.73 -38.60 10.44
N LEU A 564 -25.91 -38.15 9.19
CA LEU A 564 -27.16 -38.32 8.44
C LEU A 564 -27.40 -39.79 8.07
N VAL A 565 -26.36 -40.50 7.61
CA VAL A 565 -26.43 -41.93 7.28
C VAL A 565 -26.73 -42.76 8.51
N ASN A 566 -26.09 -42.49 9.65
CA ASN A 566 -26.38 -43.18 10.90
C ASN A 566 -27.80 -42.88 11.40
N ALA A 567 -28.28 -41.64 11.23
CA ALA A 567 -29.68 -41.30 11.53
C ALA A 567 -30.66 -42.05 10.60
N ALA A 568 -30.37 -42.11 9.29
CA ALA A 568 -31.17 -42.85 8.32
C ALA A 568 -31.17 -44.35 8.60
N TYR A 569 -30.01 -44.93 8.93
CA TYR A 569 -29.88 -46.33 9.33
C TYR A 569 -30.63 -46.61 10.63
N TYR A 570 -30.57 -45.71 11.61
CA TYR A 570 -31.34 -45.81 12.85
C TYR A 570 -32.85 -45.80 12.59
N VAL A 571 -33.31 -44.90 11.72
CA VAL A 571 -34.72 -44.85 11.30
C VAL A 571 -35.11 -46.13 10.57
N ASN A 572 -34.27 -46.62 9.66
CA ASN A 572 -34.53 -47.87 8.93
C ASN A 572 -34.58 -49.08 9.88
N SER A 573 -33.69 -49.14 10.87
CA SER A 573 -33.68 -50.19 11.91
C SER A 573 -34.94 -50.16 12.80
N CYS A 574 -35.57 -48.99 12.96
CA CYS A 574 -36.89 -48.89 13.59
C CYS A 574 -38.02 -49.43 12.71
N PHE A 575 -37.91 -49.32 11.38
CA PHE A 575 -38.88 -49.89 10.42
C PHE A 575 -38.69 -51.39 10.22
N ASP A 576 -37.45 -51.87 10.27
CA ASP A 576 -37.08 -53.29 10.10
C ASP A 576 -37.28 -54.12 11.38
N TRP A 577 -37.64 -53.49 12.50
CA TRP A 577 -37.87 -54.11 13.80
C TRP A 577 -36.65 -54.85 14.40
N ASP A 578 -35.42 -54.49 14.04
CA ASP A 578 -34.19 -55.12 14.54
C ASP A 578 -34.11 -55.15 16.08
N SER A 579 -34.68 -54.12 16.73
CA SER A 579 -34.87 -54.09 18.17
C SER A 579 -36.34 -53.82 18.50
N PRO A 580 -37.08 -54.84 18.99
CA PRO A 580 -38.50 -54.72 19.31
C PRO A 580 -38.85 -53.56 20.25
N PRO A 581 -38.10 -53.28 21.35
CA PRO A 581 -38.47 -52.20 22.26
C PRO A 581 -38.23 -50.81 21.67
N ARG A 582 -37.20 -50.62 20.82
CA ARG A 582 -36.93 -49.31 20.20
C ARG A 582 -37.92 -49.01 19.08
N SER A 583 -38.24 -50.02 18.28
CA SER A 583 -39.20 -49.93 17.18
C SER A 583 -40.62 -49.69 17.70
N LEU A 584 -41.00 -50.35 18.80
CA LEU A 584 -42.27 -50.09 19.49
C LEU A 584 -42.32 -48.66 20.05
N ALA A 585 -41.25 -48.20 20.71
CA ALA A 585 -41.19 -46.83 21.22
C ALA A 585 -41.26 -45.78 20.09
N ALA A 586 -40.53 -46.00 18.99
CA ALA A 586 -40.58 -45.16 17.81
C ALA A 586 -41.96 -45.16 17.15
N PHE A 587 -42.64 -46.31 17.12
CA PHE A 587 -43.99 -46.44 16.58
C PHE A 587 -45.04 -45.74 17.45
N VAL A 588 -44.97 -45.87 18.78
CA VAL A 588 -45.85 -45.16 19.71
C VAL A 588 -45.62 -43.64 19.61
N LEU A 589 -44.36 -43.21 19.53
CA LEU A 589 -44.01 -41.81 19.29
C LEU A 589 -44.54 -41.33 17.93
N PHE A 590 -44.43 -42.14 16.88
CA PHE A 590 -44.98 -41.84 15.56
C PHE A 590 -46.51 -41.70 15.59
N LEU A 591 -47.24 -42.62 16.22
CA LEU A 591 -48.70 -42.53 16.37
C LEU A 591 -49.10 -41.28 17.15
N PHE A 592 -48.37 -40.97 18.23
CA PHE A 592 -48.61 -39.76 19.03
C PHE A 592 -48.36 -38.49 18.20
N VAL A 593 -47.29 -38.45 17.42
CA VAL A 593 -46.97 -37.36 16.51
C VAL A 593 -48.07 -37.25 15.45
N VAL A 594 -48.34 -38.28 14.65
CA VAL A 594 -49.37 -38.22 13.59
C VAL A 594 -50.73 -37.79 14.11
N TRP A 595 -51.11 -38.17 15.33
CA TRP A 595 -52.38 -37.78 15.94
C TRP A 595 -52.43 -36.30 16.37
N ASN A 596 -51.30 -35.69 16.72
CA ASN A 596 -51.24 -34.34 17.30
C ASN A 596 -50.44 -33.32 16.48
N PHE A 597 -49.83 -33.72 15.36
CA PHE A 597 -48.81 -32.93 14.67
C PHE A 597 -49.37 -32.08 13.54
N GLU A 598 -49.29 -30.77 13.73
CA GLU A 598 -49.54 -29.76 12.70
C GLU A 598 -48.21 -29.21 12.16
N LEU A 599 -48.16 -28.73 10.90
CA LEU A 599 -46.91 -28.32 10.25
C LEU A 599 -46.12 -27.26 11.02
N TYR A 600 -46.79 -26.35 11.73
CA TYR A 600 -46.14 -25.30 12.53
C TYR A 600 -45.36 -25.86 13.74
N MET A 601 -45.52 -27.15 14.07
CA MET A 601 -44.78 -27.80 15.14
C MET A 601 -43.34 -28.16 14.72
N ILE A 602 -43.07 -28.35 13.42
CA ILE A 602 -41.70 -28.64 12.92
C ILE A 602 -40.72 -27.51 13.29
N PRO A 603 -41.00 -26.23 12.99
CA PRO A 603 -40.07 -25.15 13.31
C PRO A 603 -40.08 -24.81 14.80
N LEU A 604 -41.17 -25.13 15.52
CA LEU A 604 -41.27 -24.97 16.97
C LEU A 604 -40.35 -25.96 17.71
N VAL A 605 -40.30 -27.22 17.27
CA VAL A 605 -39.36 -28.23 17.81
C VAL A 605 -37.91 -27.81 17.56
N LEU A 606 -37.59 -27.29 16.37
CA LEU A 606 -36.26 -26.75 16.07
C LEU A 606 -35.90 -25.55 16.94
N LEU A 607 -36.87 -24.68 17.23
CA LEU A 607 -36.70 -23.54 18.14
C LEU A 607 -36.48 -24.02 19.58
N LEU A 608 -37.21 -25.04 20.03
CA LEU A 608 -37.02 -25.66 21.34
C LEU A 608 -35.61 -26.25 21.45
N LEU A 609 -35.11 -26.93 20.41
CA LEU A 609 -33.74 -27.44 20.36
C LEU A 609 -32.70 -26.31 20.47
N LEU A 610 -32.88 -25.21 19.74
CA LEU A 610 -32.00 -24.03 19.82
C LEU A 610 -31.99 -23.39 21.22
N THR A 611 -33.16 -23.17 21.80
CA THR A 611 -33.31 -22.58 23.15
C THR A 611 -32.82 -23.52 24.26
N TRP A 612 -33.00 -24.83 24.09
CA TRP A 612 -32.44 -25.85 24.97
C TRP A 612 -30.90 -25.83 24.93
N ASN A 613 -30.32 -25.72 23.74
CA ASN A 613 -28.87 -25.66 23.60
C ASN A 613 -28.28 -24.34 24.15
N TYR A 614 -29.01 -23.22 24.04
CA TYR A 614 -28.66 -21.95 24.69
C TYR A 614 -28.57 -22.10 26.21
N PHE A 615 -29.57 -22.74 26.80
CA PHE A 615 -29.66 -22.95 28.23
C PHE A 615 -28.55 -23.89 28.74
N LEU A 616 -28.21 -24.92 27.98
CA LEU A 616 -27.07 -25.81 28.27
C LEU A 616 -25.74 -25.05 28.35
N ILE A 617 -25.51 -24.10 27.43
CA ILE A 617 -24.28 -23.29 27.38
C ILE A 617 -24.22 -22.31 28.55
N ILE A 618 -25.34 -21.63 28.87
CA ILE A 618 -25.42 -20.71 30.02
C ILE A 618 -25.29 -21.45 31.36
N SER A 619 -25.77 -22.70 31.43
CA SER A 619 -25.67 -23.53 32.62
C SER A 619 -24.23 -24.00 32.91
N GLY A 620 -23.23 -23.61 32.10
CA GLY A 620 -21.81 -23.89 32.34
C GLY A 620 -21.43 -25.36 32.28
N LYS A 621 -22.34 -26.23 31.81
CA LYS A 621 -22.08 -27.67 31.66
C LYS A 621 -21.44 -27.89 30.29
N ASP A 622 -20.18 -27.45 30.20
CA ASP A 622 -19.39 -27.56 28.98
C ASP A 622 -19.20 -29.04 28.62
N ASN A 623 -19.82 -29.48 27.53
CA ASN A 623 -19.66 -30.83 26.98
C ASN A 623 -18.65 -30.81 25.83
N ARG A 624 -17.57 -30.03 25.98
CA ARG A 624 -16.45 -29.94 25.01
C ARG A 624 -15.50 -31.15 25.01
N GLN A 625 -15.74 -32.16 25.86
CA GLN A 625 -14.87 -33.33 25.99
C GLN A 625 -15.13 -34.46 24.95
N ARG A 626 -15.71 -34.18 23.79
CA ARG A 626 -16.00 -35.23 22.78
C ARG A 626 -15.23 -35.12 21.46
N ASP A 627 -14.50 -34.03 21.23
CA ASP A 627 -13.76 -33.85 19.97
C ASP A 627 -12.28 -34.30 20.06
N THR A 628 -11.79 -34.81 21.20
CA THR A 628 -10.37 -35.17 21.41
C THR A 628 -10.04 -36.66 21.29
N VAL A 629 -11.01 -37.56 21.04
CA VAL A 629 -10.78 -39.02 21.16
C VAL A 629 -10.61 -39.74 19.81
N VAL A 630 -10.61 -39.01 18.68
CA VAL A 630 -10.51 -39.65 17.35
C VAL A 630 -9.29 -39.17 16.54
N GLU A 631 -8.53 -38.21 17.07
CA GLU A 631 -7.24 -37.81 16.47
C GLU A 631 -6.15 -38.87 16.74
N ASP A 632 -6.31 -39.68 17.80
CA ASP A 632 -5.35 -40.71 18.27
C ASP A 632 -5.47 -42.06 17.52
N MET A 633 -6.27 -42.13 16.44
CA MET A 633 -6.46 -43.35 15.63
C MET A 633 -5.90 -43.23 14.21
N LEU A 634 -5.18 -42.15 13.90
CA LEU A 634 -4.65 -41.87 12.56
C LEU A 634 -3.12 -41.93 12.48
N GLU A 635 -2.42 -42.29 13.56
CA GLU A 635 -0.95 -42.48 13.54
C GLU A 635 -0.52 -43.90 13.10
N ASP A 636 -1.44 -44.84 12.88
CA ASP A 636 -1.10 -46.25 12.62
C ASP A 636 -1.05 -46.68 11.12
N GLU A 637 -1.19 -45.76 10.16
CA GLU A 637 -1.09 -46.08 8.72
C GLU A 637 0.01 -45.29 7.97
N GLU A 638 1.12 -44.97 8.62
CA GLU A 638 2.34 -44.48 7.95
C GLU A 638 3.51 -45.44 8.16
N GLU A 639 3.53 -46.57 7.46
CA GLU A 639 4.78 -47.24 7.04
C GLU A 639 4.58 -47.91 5.68
N GLU A 640 5.14 -47.33 4.62
CA GLU A 640 6.12 -48.00 3.75
C GLU A 640 6.67 -47.02 2.69
N ASP A 641 7.98 -46.82 2.76
CA ASP A 641 8.82 -45.96 1.93
C ASP A 641 8.95 -46.46 0.48
N ASP A 642 9.05 -45.46 -0.42
CA ASP A 642 9.88 -45.36 -1.62
C ASP A 642 10.32 -46.64 -2.36
N LYS A 643 9.97 -46.70 -3.67
CA LYS A 643 10.99 -46.77 -4.74
C LYS A 643 10.50 -46.59 -6.18
N ASP A 644 11.45 -46.05 -6.93
CA ASP A 644 11.70 -46.12 -8.38
C ASP A 644 11.05 -45.09 -9.31
N ASP A 645 11.86 -44.07 -9.61
CA ASP A 645 11.91 -43.37 -10.89
C ASP A 645 12.09 -44.35 -12.06
N LYS A 646 11.30 -44.21 -13.13
CA LYS A 646 11.83 -44.19 -14.51
C LYS A 646 10.83 -43.76 -15.60
N ASP A 647 11.34 -42.83 -16.41
CA ASP A 647 11.21 -42.64 -17.86
C ASP A 647 9.83 -42.37 -18.51
N SER A 648 9.72 -41.11 -18.94
CA SER A 648 9.21 -40.60 -20.23
C SER A 648 8.33 -41.51 -21.10
N GLU A 649 7.09 -41.07 -21.33
CA GLU A 649 6.64 -40.50 -22.61
C GLU A 649 5.12 -40.31 -22.62
N LYS A 650 4.68 -39.06 -22.89
CA LYS A 650 3.70 -38.68 -23.92
C LYS A 650 3.17 -37.28 -23.60
N LYS A 651 3.52 -36.32 -24.45
CA LYS A 651 2.99 -34.94 -24.48
C LYS A 651 1.46 -34.85 -24.74
N GLY A 652 0.73 -35.97 -24.67
CA GLY A 652 -0.75 -36.02 -24.65
C GLY A 652 -1.37 -36.34 -23.28
N PHE A 653 -0.58 -36.80 -22.30
CA PHE A 653 -1.06 -37.11 -20.94
C PHE A 653 -0.96 -35.94 -19.98
N ILE A 654 -0.06 -34.99 -20.23
CA ILE A 654 0.14 -33.80 -19.40
C ILE A 654 -1.15 -32.95 -19.35
N ASN A 655 -1.84 -32.77 -20.49
CA ASN A 655 -3.13 -32.06 -20.52
C ASN A 655 -4.25 -32.84 -19.82
N LYS A 656 -4.20 -34.19 -19.84
CA LYS A 656 -5.15 -35.02 -19.07
C LYS A 656 -4.86 -34.97 -17.57
N ILE A 657 -3.60 -34.92 -17.16
CA ILE A 657 -3.19 -34.79 -15.75
C ILE A 657 -3.56 -33.40 -15.24
N TYR A 658 -3.35 -32.34 -16.03
CA TYR A 658 -3.83 -31.00 -15.69
C TYR A 658 -5.36 -30.94 -15.61
N ALA A 659 -6.08 -31.56 -16.54
CA ALA A 659 -7.55 -31.63 -16.47
C ALA A 659 -8.04 -32.42 -15.24
N ILE A 660 -7.38 -33.53 -14.89
CA ILE A 660 -7.68 -34.29 -13.66
C ILE A 660 -7.35 -33.45 -12.42
N GLN A 661 -6.22 -32.74 -12.43
CA GLN A 661 -5.82 -31.84 -11.34
C GLN A 661 -6.81 -30.70 -11.16
N GLU A 662 -7.29 -30.07 -12.23
CA GLU A 662 -8.34 -29.04 -12.20
C GLU A 662 -9.65 -29.60 -11.64
N VAL A 663 -10.08 -30.79 -12.08
CA VAL A 663 -11.27 -31.47 -11.53
C VAL A 663 -11.08 -31.76 -10.05
N CYS A 664 -9.91 -32.26 -9.63
CA CYS A 664 -9.62 -32.52 -8.22
C CYS A 664 -9.61 -31.24 -7.37
N ILE A 665 -9.06 -30.14 -7.88
CA ILE A 665 -9.10 -28.83 -7.20
C ILE A 665 -10.53 -28.31 -7.12
N SER A 666 -11.33 -28.46 -8.18
CA SER A 666 -12.75 -28.11 -8.19
C SER A 666 -13.53 -28.92 -7.14
N VAL A 667 -13.32 -30.24 -7.09
CA VAL A 667 -13.91 -31.11 -6.06
C VAL A 667 -13.45 -30.70 -4.66
N GLN A 668 -12.17 -30.39 -4.48
CA GLN A 668 -11.64 -29.92 -3.19
C GLN A 668 -12.30 -28.62 -2.74
N ASN A 669 -12.52 -27.67 -3.65
CA ASN A 669 -13.20 -26.40 -3.36
C ASN A 669 -14.68 -26.62 -3.03
N ILE A 670 -15.41 -27.45 -3.80
CA ILE A 670 -16.80 -27.81 -3.51
C ILE A 670 -16.92 -28.49 -2.14
N LEU A 671 -16.00 -29.41 -1.84
CA LEU A 671 -15.97 -30.12 -0.56
C LEU A 671 -15.70 -29.17 0.61
N ASP A 672 -14.85 -28.16 0.41
CA ASP A 672 -14.59 -27.11 1.41
C ASP A 672 -15.82 -26.20 1.60
N GLU A 673 -16.52 -25.83 0.52
CA GLU A 673 -17.78 -25.09 0.60
C GLU A 673 -18.85 -25.87 1.35
N VAL A 674 -19.02 -27.16 1.05
CA VAL A 674 -19.99 -28.04 1.73
C VAL A 674 -19.62 -28.25 3.20
N ALA A 675 -18.35 -28.51 3.49
CA ALA A 675 -17.87 -28.68 4.86
C ALA A 675 -18.06 -27.39 5.67
N SER A 676 -17.66 -26.24 5.13
CA SER A 676 -17.80 -24.94 5.79
C SER A 676 -19.27 -24.56 5.98
N PHE A 677 -20.15 -24.86 5.03
CA PHE A 677 -21.59 -24.69 5.18
C PHE A 677 -22.16 -25.57 6.31
N GLY A 678 -21.78 -26.85 6.36
CA GLY A 678 -22.17 -27.77 7.44
C GLY A 678 -21.69 -27.29 8.81
N GLU A 679 -20.44 -26.82 8.91
CA GLU A 679 -19.88 -26.21 10.12
C GLU A 679 -20.62 -24.93 10.52
N ARG A 680 -20.99 -24.07 9.57
CA ARG A 680 -21.81 -22.87 9.84
C ARG A 680 -23.18 -23.23 10.41
N ILE A 681 -23.85 -24.25 9.87
CA ILE A 681 -25.12 -24.75 10.41
C ILE A 681 -24.90 -25.28 11.83
N LYS A 682 -23.91 -26.14 12.05
CA LYS A 682 -23.57 -26.67 13.39
C LYS A 682 -23.30 -25.53 14.38
N ASN A 683 -22.54 -24.51 13.97
CA ASN A 683 -22.23 -23.34 14.79
C ASN A 683 -23.45 -22.47 15.10
N THR A 684 -24.44 -22.43 14.19
CA THR A 684 -25.73 -21.75 14.43
C THR A 684 -26.52 -22.47 15.52
N PHE A 685 -26.55 -23.81 15.49
CA PHE A 685 -27.24 -24.60 16.51
C PHE A 685 -26.52 -24.64 17.86
N ASN A 686 -25.18 -24.50 17.85
CA ASN A 686 -24.35 -24.55 19.05
C ASN A 686 -24.01 -23.17 19.66
N TRP A 687 -24.69 -22.11 19.23
CA TRP A 687 -24.49 -20.73 19.72
C TRP A 687 -23.05 -20.21 19.65
N THR A 688 -22.20 -20.78 18.80
CA THR A 688 -20.83 -20.30 18.57
C THR A 688 -20.85 -18.88 17.99
N VAL A 689 -21.90 -18.54 17.24
CA VAL A 689 -22.12 -17.23 16.63
C VAL A 689 -23.50 -16.68 17.07
N PRO A 690 -23.57 -15.92 18.19
CA PRO A 690 -24.84 -15.58 18.84
C PRO A 690 -25.86 -14.87 17.94
N PHE A 691 -25.41 -13.98 17.07
CA PHE A 691 -26.32 -13.24 16.18
C PHE A 691 -26.99 -14.13 15.12
N LEU A 692 -26.30 -15.16 14.64
CA LEU A 692 -26.81 -16.09 13.63
C LEU A 692 -27.86 -17.01 14.25
N SER A 693 -27.63 -17.46 15.48
CA SER A 693 -28.61 -18.20 16.29
C SER A 693 -29.86 -17.37 16.57
N TRP A 694 -29.71 -16.08 16.87
CA TRP A 694 -30.83 -15.15 17.03
C TRP A 694 -31.63 -14.96 15.74
N LEU A 695 -30.96 -14.80 14.59
CA LEU A 695 -31.65 -14.73 13.30
C LEU A 695 -32.41 -16.03 13.01
N ALA A 696 -31.80 -17.19 13.27
CA ALA A 696 -32.46 -18.48 13.12
C ALA A 696 -33.72 -18.59 13.99
N ILE A 697 -33.68 -18.11 15.24
CA ILE A 697 -34.86 -18.05 16.12
C ILE A 697 -35.95 -17.15 15.53
N VAL A 698 -35.60 -15.94 15.09
CA VAL A 698 -36.57 -15.00 14.50
C VAL A 698 -37.19 -15.59 13.23
N ALA A 699 -36.38 -16.21 12.37
CA ALA A 699 -36.85 -16.87 11.15
C ALA A 699 -37.76 -18.07 11.46
N LEU A 700 -37.39 -18.91 12.43
CA LEU A 700 -38.21 -20.03 12.88
C LEU A 700 -39.53 -19.54 13.51
N CYS A 701 -39.51 -18.47 14.31
CA CYS A 701 -40.72 -17.82 14.83
C CYS A 701 -41.62 -17.27 13.72
N ALA A 702 -41.05 -16.60 12.72
CA ALA A 702 -41.83 -16.10 11.59
C ALA A 702 -42.45 -17.27 10.81
N PHE A 703 -41.68 -18.34 10.60
CA PHE A 703 -42.13 -19.52 9.88
C PHE A 703 -43.17 -20.33 10.66
N THR A 704 -43.08 -20.44 12.00
CA THR A 704 -44.15 -21.02 12.83
C THR A 704 -45.43 -20.22 12.71
N VAL A 705 -45.37 -18.88 12.76
CA VAL A 705 -46.53 -18.01 12.60
C VAL A 705 -47.15 -18.16 11.21
N ILE A 706 -46.34 -18.19 10.15
CA ILE A 706 -46.82 -18.39 8.77
C ILE A 706 -47.50 -19.76 8.62
N LEU A 707 -46.88 -20.85 9.09
CA LEU A 707 -47.46 -22.19 9.02
C LEU A 707 -48.67 -22.38 9.93
N TYR A 708 -48.80 -21.57 10.99
CA TYR A 708 -50.00 -21.53 11.82
C TYR A 708 -51.19 -20.92 11.06
N PHE A 709 -50.95 -19.86 10.28
CA PHE A 709 -51.98 -19.21 9.46
C PHE A 709 -52.24 -19.88 8.11
N ILE A 710 -51.34 -20.74 7.62
CA ILE A 710 -51.50 -21.49 6.37
C ILE A 710 -51.77 -22.96 6.69
N PRO A 711 -53.05 -23.39 6.75
CA PRO A 711 -53.39 -24.78 6.89
C PRO A 711 -52.81 -25.63 5.76
N LEU A 712 -52.39 -26.86 6.10
CA LEU A 712 -51.90 -27.91 5.19
C LEU A 712 -52.76 -28.06 3.93
N ARG A 713 -54.08 -27.85 4.07
CA ARG A 713 -55.07 -27.91 3.00
C ARG A 713 -54.78 -26.91 1.87
N TYR A 714 -54.36 -25.68 2.18
CA TYR A 714 -54.06 -24.68 1.15
C TYR A 714 -52.77 -25.00 0.39
N ILE A 715 -51.76 -25.53 1.07
CA ILE A 715 -50.49 -25.95 0.44
C ILE A 715 -50.75 -27.13 -0.51
N VAL A 716 -51.52 -28.12 -0.07
CA VAL A 716 -51.90 -29.29 -0.90
C VAL A 716 -52.78 -28.87 -2.08
N LEU A 717 -53.66 -27.88 -1.90
CA LEU A 717 -54.54 -27.36 -2.96
C LEU A 717 -53.73 -26.56 -4.00
N VAL A 718 -52.76 -25.75 -3.57
CA VAL A 718 -51.80 -25.08 -4.48
C VAL A 718 -50.91 -26.10 -5.19
N TRP A 719 -50.40 -27.10 -4.47
CA TRP A 719 -49.57 -28.15 -5.05
C TRP A 719 -50.33 -29.02 -6.08
N GLY A 720 -51.61 -29.30 -5.82
CA GLY A 720 -52.50 -30.00 -6.75
C GLY A 720 -52.98 -29.14 -7.92
N ALA A 721 -52.94 -27.82 -7.80
CA ALA A 721 -53.30 -26.88 -8.85
C ALA A 721 -52.14 -26.54 -9.81
N ILE A 722 -50.89 -26.87 -9.45
CA ILE A 722 -49.73 -26.75 -10.35
C ILE A 722 -49.84 -27.87 -11.39
N PRO A 723 -50.08 -27.57 -12.69
CA PRO A 723 -50.18 -28.61 -13.71
C PRO A 723 -48.82 -29.30 -13.84
N ARG A 724 -48.72 -30.56 -13.42
CA ARG A 724 -47.60 -31.41 -13.82
C ARG A 724 -47.77 -31.70 -15.30
N THR A 725 -46.99 -31.03 -16.13
CA THR A 725 -46.77 -31.45 -17.51
C THR A 725 -46.03 -32.79 -17.47
N GLU A 726 -46.77 -33.89 -17.41
CA GLU A 726 -46.24 -35.23 -17.61
C GLU A 726 -45.72 -35.34 -19.05
N THR A 727 -44.40 -35.30 -19.21
CA THR A 727 -43.72 -35.87 -20.37
C THR A 727 -43.92 -37.38 -20.34
N ARG A 728 -44.98 -37.87 -20.99
CA ARG A 728 -45.14 -39.27 -21.38
C ARG A 728 -44.06 -39.61 -22.41
N SER A 729 -42.97 -40.24 -21.97
CA SER A 729 -42.12 -41.03 -22.85
C SER A 729 -42.90 -42.30 -23.24
N PHE A 730 -43.33 -42.38 -24.49
CA PHE A 730 -43.80 -43.63 -25.07
C PHE A 730 -42.61 -44.59 -25.24
N SER A 731 -42.90 -45.83 -24.86
CA SER A 731 -42.16 -47.09 -24.99
C SER A 731 -41.42 -47.31 -26.29
#